data_AF-A0A7Y4HU44-F1
#
_entry.id   AF-A0A7Y4HU44-F1
#
_cell.length_a   1.000
_cell.length_b   1.000
_cell.length_c   1.000
_cell.angle_alpha   90.00
_cell.angle_beta   90.00
_cell.angle_gamma   90.00
#
_symmetry.space_group_name_H-M   'P 1'
#
loop_
_entity.id
_entity.type
_entity.pdbx_description
1 polymer ?
#
loop_
_entity_poly.entity_id
_entity_poly.type
_entity_poly.pdbx_seq_one_letter_code
_entity_poly.pdbx_strand_id
1 'polypeptide(L)'
;MNFVENHTISSPNFADVKYDNGGIWSKPFPRSQQRYLHGFIFFVDWFETVLTAKETAHQAATMAVALVRDWKELHPKPSDAEPMAYHDETTAQRLLNLMSLQIRVRIIDPDLDKQVLEPLISSTADLLARDDFHSAGNNHGMFQDLALLYWSILSASDGGDRPETYFNIAMLRLRAYFSECFTEDGVHVENTPTYHLMVSRQVANVQRIASIANHPDAAFYAQLISRAERYATHALMPDGVYPPISDTQQIPVNRAGMHRVFTSPEFAYASSAGAHGHPPQERWLVLPESGYAVYRDQWGHVGATYAFFSAAYNADYHKHSDDLSFFLRSKEIDLLSESGPFSYDYKDPFSRYAYSQYAHNSLVVDGASLPRTDDKKDQVTLELVEERSDGFVVVGKNARYEDVVHQRTVSVTDGSEVPSFDLEDSVSSSTEHQYELLWNLGTEVQVTLHGQGFELFHENKKVMDLMFSATVPTSISLHEGVKKPKPLGWRFPKFGEAVPAKVVVVKFTGTNVKIATKIRLSDFNYTDRNLSLPASGWSRHDGPIPLNYLFSQGSSQAGRKRLVVIFTAIHNPGDFTYNYKSTVDDVDISALYILDDFGDQGAYYHSDHRSTDIFDAVQSLIKQVVRDNGLDTADVVTAGSSKGGTAALIHGFALPAGRVVVGAPQTRIGTFVAGPHPNILLFMAGGEGEEDIAHLDGIVDRYARHAEDATRVSILVGANDHHLPRHVQPLVDGMSIERAVPPSVTVLADLSHADIGSVFRFFLRANLEQWVAESPEEALPYILTADQSKGSIRIKVYAPDGAQLAYRLFKASDIIRRRSYSARQVVIFDDLSPGKYRVRIFRTDGDPSQATAFTTRWINLT
;
A
#
# COMPACT_ATOMS: atom_id res chain seq x y z
N MET A 1 -16.29 -3.56 -50.24
CA MET A 1 -16.53 -4.55 -51.32
C MET A 1 -17.51 -5.65 -50.90
N ASN A 2 -17.37 -6.26 -49.72
CA ASN A 2 -18.19 -7.41 -49.31
C ASN A 2 -19.72 -7.21 -49.42
N PHE A 3 -20.25 -6.02 -49.10
CA PHE A 3 -21.68 -5.76 -49.32
C PHE A 3 -22.05 -5.65 -50.81
N VAL A 4 -21.24 -4.95 -51.61
CA VAL A 4 -21.49 -4.75 -53.05
C VAL A 4 -21.44 -6.08 -53.81
N GLU A 5 -20.60 -7.01 -53.37
CA GLU A 5 -20.41 -8.32 -54.01
C GLU A 5 -21.32 -9.42 -53.42
N ASN A 6 -21.47 -9.47 -52.09
CA ASN A 6 -22.09 -10.59 -51.37
C ASN A 6 -23.30 -10.18 -50.52
N HIS A 7 -23.77 -8.93 -50.62
CA HIS A 7 -24.88 -8.40 -49.81
C HIS A 7 -24.71 -8.64 -48.29
N THR A 8 -23.46 -8.56 -47.81
CA THR A 8 -23.13 -8.83 -46.40
C THR A 8 -22.73 -7.55 -45.69
N ILE A 9 -23.40 -7.24 -44.59
CA ILE A 9 -23.03 -6.18 -43.65
C ILE A 9 -21.99 -6.77 -42.70
N SER A 10 -20.76 -6.29 -42.82
CA SER A 10 -19.66 -6.70 -41.96
C SER A 10 -19.53 -5.77 -40.76
N SER A 11 -19.01 -6.29 -39.65
CA SER A 11 -18.76 -5.53 -38.43
C SER A 11 -17.42 -5.94 -37.80
N PRO A 12 -16.63 -4.99 -37.25
CA PRO A 12 -15.44 -5.34 -36.48
C PRO A 12 -15.78 -6.00 -35.13
N ASN A 13 -16.99 -5.76 -34.61
CA ASN A 13 -17.39 -6.13 -33.24
C ASN A 13 -18.50 -7.19 -33.19
N PHE A 14 -19.13 -7.50 -34.32
CA PHE A 14 -20.24 -8.45 -34.43
C PHE A 14 -20.02 -9.41 -35.60
N ALA A 15 -20.71 -10.55 -35.57
CA ALA A 15 -20.70 -11.47 -36.70
C ALA A 15 -21.35 -10.82 -37.93
N ASP A 16 -20.78 -11.08 -39.10
CA ASP A 16 -21.28 -10.65 -40.40
C ASP A 16 -22.74 -11.09 -40.62
N VAL A 17 -23.57 -10.17 -41.12
CA VAL A 17 -24.99 -10.40 -41.34
C VAL A 17 -25.32 -10.23 -42.82
N LYS A 18 -25.95 -11.23 -43.42
CA LYS A 18 -26.48 -11.11 -44.79
C LYS A 18 -27.71 -10.23 -44.82
N TYR A 19 -27.74 -9.32 -45.79
CA TYR A 19 -28.93 -8.58 -46.16
C TYR A 19 -29.93 -9.52 -46.84
N ASP A 20 -31.12 -9.61 -46.27
CA ASP A 20 -32.19 -10.54 -46.65
C ASP A 20 -33.45 -9.79 -47.07
N ASN A 21 -33.28 -8.73 -47.87
CA ASN A 21 -34.38 -7.92 -48.42
C ASN A 21 -35.30 -7.33 -47.34
N GLY A 22 -34.69 -6.74 -46.30
CA GLY A 22 -35.40 -6.02 -45.23
C GLY A 22 -35.68 -6.83 -43.96
N GLY A 23 -35.61 -8.17 -44.00
CA GLY A 23 -35.83 -9.03 -42.81
C GLY A 23 -34.86 -8.74 -41.65
N ILE A 24 -33.66 -8.27 -41.97
CA ILE A 24 -32.61 -7.90 -41.02
C ILE A 24 -33.05 -6.87 -40.00
N TRP A 25 -33.99 -5.99 -40.37
CA TRP A 25 -34.44 -4.88 -39.53
C TRP A 25 -35.42 -5.32 -38.43
N SER A 26 -35.95 -6.54 -38.49
CA SER A 26 -36.87 -7.11 -37.48
C SER A 26 -36.25 -8.28 -36.71
N LYS A 27 -34.94 -8.54 -36.88
CA LYS A 27 -34.26 -9.65 -36.19
C LYS A 27 -33.94 -9.31 -34.74
N PRO A 28 -34.12 -10.28 -33.81
CA PRO A 28 -33.88 -10.07 -32.38
C PRO A 28 -32.39 -10.16 -32.01
N PHE A 29 -31.57 -9.27 -32.55
CA PHE A 29 -30.15 -9.16 -32.20
C PHE A 29 -29.95 -8.55 -30.80
N PRO A 30 -28.78 -8.74 -30.17
CA PRO A 30 -28.41 -8.00 -28.97
C PRO A 30 -28.51 -6.47 -29.18
N ARG A 31 -28.87 -5.71 -28.13
CA ARG A 31 -29.11 -4.25 -28.23
C ARG A 31 -27.96 -3.48 -28.90
N SER A 32 -26.71 -3.81 -28.61
CA SER A 32 -25.54 -3.16 -29.21
C SER A 32 -25.43 -3.41 -30.72
N GLN A 33 -25.77 -4.61 -31.18
CA GLN A 33 -25.83 -4.94 -32.60
C GLN A 33 -27.06 -4.29 -33.28
N GLN A 34 -28.20 -4.22 -32.59
CA GLN A 34 -29.37 -3.47 -33.09
C GLN A 34 -29.05 -1.98 -33.26
N ARG A 35 -28.37 -1.35 -32.29
CA ARG A 35 -27.89 0.04 -32.40
C ARG A 35 -26.98 0.22 -33.62
N TYR A 36 -26.03 -0.70 -33.83
CA TYR A 36 -25.13 -0.69 -34.99
C TYR A 36 -25.89 -0.72 -36.33
N LEU A 37 -26.92 -1.55 -36.42
CA LEU A 37 -27.76 -1.70 -37.61
C LEU A 37 -28.72 -0.52 -37.81
N HIS A 38 -29.59 -0.22 -36.85
CA HIS A 38 -30.61 0.84 -36.97
C HIS A 38 -30.03 2.26 -36.95
N GLY A 39 -28.81 2.44 -36.46
CA GLY A 39 -28.03 3.67 -36.55
C GLY A 39 -27.25 3.83 -37.86
N PHE A 40 -27.29 2.82 -38.74
CA PHE A 40 -26.52 2.75 -39.99
C PHE A 40 -25.01 2.96 -39.83
N ILE A 41 -24.45 2.55 -38.68
CA ILE A 41 -23.04 2.76 -38.34
C ILE A 41 -22.11 1.96 -39.27
N PHE A 42 -22.61 0.91 -39.90
CA PHE A 42 -21.87 0.13 -40.90
C PHE A 42 -21.54 0.90 -42.20
N PHE A 43 -22.14 2.06 -42.46
CA PHE A 43 -21.77 2.88 -43.63
C PHE A 43 -20.43 3.61 -43.49
N VAL A 44 -19.86 3.70 -42.28
CA VAL A 44 -18.63 4.48 -42.03
C VAL A 44 -17.49 4.09 -42.98
N ASP A 45 -17.30 2.80 -43.23
CA ASP A 45 -16.25 2.31 -44.14
C ASP A 45 -16.52 2.66 -45.61
N TRP A 46 -17.78 2.90 -45.98
CA TRP A 46 -18.17 3.12 -47.38
C TRP A 46 -17.82 4.51 -47.87
N PHE A 47 -17.87 5.51 -46.99
CA PHE A 47 -17.73 6.93 -47.33
C PHE A 47 -16.39 7.28 -47.98
N GLU A 48 -15.33 6.53 -47.66
CA GLU A 48 -13.98 6.70 -48.20
C GLU A 48 -13.52 5.50 -49.05
N THR A 49 -14.39 4.52 -49.32
CA THR A 49 -14.04 3.33 -50.12
C THR A 49 -14.95 3.15 -51.33
N VAL A 50 -16.03 2.37 -51.22
CA VAL A 50 -16.87 1.96 -52.34
C VAL A 50 -17.67 3.11 -52.94
N LEU A 51 -17.91 4.19 -52.18
CA LEU A 51 -18.60 5.40 -52.64
C LEU A 51 -17.65 6.43 -53.31
N THR A 52 -16.33 6.28 -53.17
CA THR A 52 -15.33 7.14 -53.81
C THR A 52 -14.68 6.48 -55.02
N ALA A 53 -14.67 5.14 -55.08
CA ALA A 53 -14.13 4.38 -56.21
C ALA A 53 -15.02 4.50 -57.46
N LYS A 54 -14.43 4.96 -58.57
CA LYS A 54 -15.15 5.29 -59.82
C LYS A 54 -15.95 4.09 -60.37
N GLU A 55 -15.43 2.89 -60.21
CA GLU A 55 -15.99 1.65 -60.74
C GLU A 55 -17.20 1.16 -59.94
N THR A 56 -17.25 1.46 -58.62
CA THR A 56 -18.29 0.92 -57.71
C THR A 56 -19.24 1.97 -57.17
N ALA A 57 -18.93 3.27 -57.29
CA ALA A 57 -19.65 4.36 -56.63
C ALA A 57 -21.16 4.38 -56.94
N HIS A 58 -21.55 4.28 -58.22
CA HIS A 58 -22.97 4.33 -58.60
C HIS A 58 -23.76 3.11 -58.10
N GLN A 59 -23.17 1.92 -58.22
CA GLN A 59 -23.78 0.68 -57.71
C GLN A 59 -23.89 0.74 -56.17
N ALA A 60 -22.83 1.14 -55.48
CA ALA A 60 -22.82 1.28 -54.02
C ALA A 60 -23.83 2.32 -53.53
N ALA A 61 -23.94 3.47 -54.20
CA ALA A 61 -24.94 4.50 -53.89
C ALA A 61 -26.37 3.95 -54.05
N THR A 62 -26.66 3.27 -55.15
CA THR A 62 -27.96 2.64 -55.40
C THR A 62 -28.31 1.62 -54.32
N MET A 63 -27.36 0.75 -53.95
CA MET A 63 -27.55 -0.27 -52.92
C MET A 63 -27.74 0.34 -51.53
N ALA A 64 -26.96 1.37 -51.17
CA ALA A 64 -27.10 2.07 -49.90
C ALA A 64 -28.46 2.76 -49.78
N VAL A 65 -28.93 3.41 -50.84
CA VAL A 65 -30.25 4.06 -50.85
C VAL A 65 -31.38 3.03 -50.81
N ALA A 66 -31.22 1.86 -51.45
CA ALA A 66 -32.19 0.76 -51.33
C ALA A 66 -32.30 0.25 -49.89
N LEU A 67 -31.17 0.05 -49.19
CA LEU A 67 -31.17 -0.31 -47.76
C LEU A 67 -31.94 0.69 -46.90
N VAL A 68 -31.69 1.98 -47.12
CA VAL A 68 -32.34 3.06 -46.37
C VAL A 68 -33.84 3.13 -46.68
N ARG A 69 -34.21 2.92 -47.94
CA ARG A 69 -35.62 2.86 -48.37
C ARG A 69 -36.35 1.71 -47.69
N ASP A 70 -35.80 0.51 -47.75
CA ASP A 70 -36.39 -0.69 -47.14
C ASP A 70 -36.55 -0.50 -45.62
N TRP A 71 -35.55 0.09 -44.97
CA TRP A 71 -35.65 0.44 -43.55
C TRP A 71 -36.80 1.42 -43.27
N LYS A 72 -36.95 2.47 -44.09
CA LYS A 72 -37.99 3.51 -43.93
C LYS A 72 -39.39 2.97 -44.18
N GLU A 73 -39.55 2.08 -45.14
CA GLU A 73 -40.84 1.43 -45.44
C GLU A 73 -41.29 0.54 -44.27
N LEU A 74 -40.35 -0.16 -43.63
CA LEU A 74 -40.61 -0.98 -42.44
C LEU A 74 -40.82 -0.15 -41.17
N HIS A 75 -40.17 1.01 -41.06
CA HIS A 75 -40.22 1.90 -39.90
C HIS A 75 -40.64 3.32 -40.30
N PRO A 76 -41.91 3.53 -40.71
CA PRO A 76 -42.34 4.82 -41.24
C PRO A 76 -42.51 5.90 -40.15
N LYS A 77 -42.77 5.50 -38.91
CA LYS A 77 -42.93 6.39 -37.75
C LYS A 77 -42.63 5.67 -36.42
N PRO A 78 -42.30 6.39 -35.34
CA PRO A 78 -41.93 5.80 -34.05
C PRO A 78 -42.97 4.86 -33.42
N SER A 79 -44.27 5.15 -33.60
CA SER A 79 -45.35 4.41 -32.94
C SER A 79 -45.47 2.95 -33.38
N ASP A 80 -45.00 2.63 -34.58
CA ASP A 80 -45.25 1.35 -35.25
C ASP A 80 -43.94 0.58 -35.48
N ALA A 81 -42.84 1.05 -34.88
CA ALA A 81 -41.48 0.61 -35.17
C ALA A 81 -40.87 -0.25 -34.07
N GLU A 82 -39.89 -1.08 -34.44
CA GLU A 82 -39.05 -1.80 -33.47
C GLU A 82 -38.39 -0.81 -32.49
N PRO A 83 -38.28 -1.14 -31.18
CA PRO A 83 -37.82 -0.18 -30.16
C PRO A 83 -36.48 0.48 -30.48
N MET A 84 -35.54 -0.25 -31.10
CA MET A 84 -34.23 0.29 -31.46
C MET A 84 -34.22 1.16 -32.73
N ALA A 85 -35.26 1.08 -33.56
CA ALA A 85 -35.37 1.90 -34.76
C ALA A 85 -35.51 3.40 -34.41
N TYR A 86 -36.20 3.74 -33.32
CA TYR A 86 -36.38 5.13 -32.87
C TYR A 86 -35.92 5.36 -31.45
N HIS A 87 -34.91 4.64 -30.99
CA HIS A 87 -34.21 4.96 -29.75
C HIS A 87 -33.42 6.28 -29.91
N ASP A 88 -33.38 7.08 -28.86
CA ASP A 88 -32.75 8.42 -28.78
C ASP A 88 -31.39 8.55 -29.52
N GLU A 89 -30.31 8.01 -28.95
CA GLU A 89 -28.95 7.98 -29.48
C GLU A 89 -28.89 7.28 -30.84
N THR A 90 -29.66 6.21 -31.03
CA THR A 90 -29.63 5.45 -32.31
C THR A 90 -30.18 6.31 -33.46
N THR A 91 -31.20 7.12 -33.18
CA THR A 91 -31.78 8.08 -34.13
C THR A 91 -30.79 9.20 -34.44
N ALA A 92 -30.07 9.69 -33.43
CA ALA A 92 -29.00 10.67 -33.62
C ALA A 92 -27.87 10.12 -34.51
N GLN A 93 -27.37 8.93 -34.20
CA GLN A 93 -26.35 8.23 -34.99
C GLN A 93 -26.83 7.99 -36.43
N ARG A 94 -28.10 7.62 -36.62
CA ARG A 94 -28.68 7.48 -37.95
C ARG A 94 -28.64 8.79 -38.73
N LEU A 95 -29.01 9.92 -38.12
CA LEU A 95 -28.95 11.22 -38.79
C LEU A 95 -27.51 11.54 -39.25
N LEU A 96 -26.51 11.34 -38.39
CA LEU A 96 -25.10 11.55 -38.71
C LEU A 96 -24.64 10.70 -39.91
N ASN A 97 -24.98 9.41 -39.91
CA ASN A 97 -24.60 8.50 -41.00
C ASN A 97 -25.38 8.81 -42.29
N LEU A 98 -26.65 9.20 -42.20
CA LEU A 98 -27.44 9.60 -43.37
C LEU A 98 -26.93 10.88 -44.01
N MET A 99 -26.58 11.91 -43.23
CA MET A 99 -25.97 13.13 -43.75
C MET A 99 -24.63 12.85 -44.44
N SER A 100 -23.80 11.98 -43.83
CA SER A 100 -22.52 11.57 -44.42
C SER A 100 -22.73 10.83 -45.76
N LEU A 101 -23.73 9.94 -45.81
CA LEU A 101 -24.11 9.24 -47.04
C LEU A 101 -24.63 10.21 -48.10
N GLN A 102 -25.50 11.15 -47.72
CA GLN A 102 -26.12 12.12 -48.63
C GLN A 102 -25.08 12.96 -49.38
N ILE A 103 -24.00 13.41 -48.72
CA ILE A 103 -22.94 14.19 -49.37
C ILE A 103 -22.37 13.46 -50.60
N ARG A 104 -22.14 12.15 -50.49
CA ARG A 104 -21.61 11.34 -51.60
C ARG A 104 -22.69 11.01 -52.62
N VAL A 105 -23.87 10.57 -52.17
CA VAL A 105 -24.97 10.17 -53.05
C VAL A 105 -25.46 11.34 -53.90
N ARG A 106 -25.59 12.55 -53.33
CA ARG A 106 -26.01 13.76 -54.06
C ARG A 106 -25.08 14.09 -55.24
N ILE A 107 -23.79 13.77 -55.15
CA ILE A 107 -22.81 13.97 -56.24
C ILE A 107 -22.97 12.89 -57.31
N ILE A 108 -23.21 11.64 -56.89
CA ILE A 108 -23.27 10.47 -57.78
C ILE A 108 -24.61 10.39 -58.52
N ASP A 109 -25.71 10.59 -57.80
CA ASP A 109 -27.09 10.50 -58.27
C ASP A 109 -27.99 11.41 -57.43
N PRO A 110 -28.20 12.67 -57.89
CA PRO A 110 -29.03 13.64 -57.18
C PRO A 110 -30.51 13.23 -57.04
N ASP A 111 -31.03 12.38 -57.93
CA ASP A 111 -32.43 11.98 -57.89
C ASP A 111 -32.67 10.93 -56.81
N LEU A 112 -31.71 10.02 -56.59
CA LEU A 112 -31.75 9.07 -55.47
C LEU A 112 -31.75 9.79 -54.11
N ASP A 113 -30.96 10.85 -53.97
CA ASP A 113 -30.94 11.69 -52.76
C ASP A 113 -32.33 12.31 -52.51
N LYS A 114 -32.85 13.07 -53.48
CA LYS A 114 -34.13 13.80 -53.37
C LYS A 114 -35.32 12.90 -53.04
N GLN A 115 -35.35 11.69 -53.59
CA GLN A 115 -36.49 10.79 -53.40
C GLN A 115 -36.49 10.06 -52.05
N VAL A 116 -35.30 9.78 -51.48
CA VAL A 116 -35.20 8.86 -50.33
C VAL A 116 -34.47 9.49 -49.15
N LEU A 117 -33.24 9.96 -49.36
CA LEU A 117 -32.36 10.40 -48.28
C LEU A 117 -32.82 11.75 -47.71
N GLU A 118 -33.02 12.76 -48.57
CA GLU A 118 -33.41 14.10 -48.15
C GLU A 118 -34.71 14.11 -47.30
N PRO A 119 -35.81 13.42 -47.69
CA PRO A 119 -37.01 13.37 -46.86
C PRO A 119 -36.80 12.65 -45.53
N LEU A 120 -36.00 11.57 -45.50
CA LEU A 120 -35.73 10.85 -44.26
C LEU A 120 -34.86 11.67 -43.30
N ILE A 121 -33.80 12.29 -43.81
CA ILE A 121 -32.91 13.19 -43.07
C ILE A 121 -33.72 14.33 -42.46
N SER A 122 -34.54 15.02 -43.25
CA SER A 122 -35.38 16.12 -42.79
C SER A 122 -36.35 15.69 -41.68
N SER A 123 -37.06 14.58 -41.87
CA SER A 123 -37.99 14.06 -40.84
C SER A 123 -37.29 13.54 -39.58
N THR A 124 -36.04 13.08 -39.71
CA THR A 124 -35.23 12.65 -38.57
C THR A 124 -34.76 13.86 -37.76
N ALA A 125 -34.34 14.94 -38.43
CA ALA A 125 -34.01 16.20 -37.77
C ALA A 125 -35.23 16.81 -37.04
N ASP A 126 -36.41 16.79 -37.67
CA ASP A 126 -37.67 17.22 -37.02
C ASP A 126 -37.94 16.44 -35.74
N LEU A 127 -37.71 15.13 -35.77
CA LEU A 127 -37.90 14.27 -34.61
C LEU A 127 -36.92 14.61 -33.47
N LEU A 128 -35.63 14.82 -33.79
CA LEU A 128 -34.62 15.19 -32.80
C LEU A 128 -34.84 16.60 -32.20
N ALA A 129 -35.46 17.51 -32.95
CA ALA A 129 -35.80 18.84 -32.45
C ALA A 129 -36.92 18.83 -31.40
N ARG A 130 -37.78 17.79 -31.38
CA ARG A 130 -38.92 17.74 -30.45
C ARG A 130 -38.51 17.47 -29.01
N ASP A 131 -39.06 18.25 -28.08
CA ASP A 131 -38.82 18.08 -26.65
C ASP A 131 -39.29 16.72 -26.11
N ASP A 132 -40.39 16.16 -26.64
CA ASP A 132 -40.94 14.88 -26.19
C ASP A 132 -40.14 13.65 -26.65
N PHE A 133 -39.16 13.85 -27.53
CA PHE A 133 -38.22 12.82 -27.98
C PHE A 133 -36.80 13.04 -27.44
N HIS A 134 -36.51 14.20 -26.86
CA HIS A 134 -35.19 14.56 -26.38
C HIS A 134 -34.87 13.87 -25.04
N SER A 135 -33.70 13.26 -24.96
CA SER A 135 -33.21 12.57 -23.76
C SER A 135 -32.33 13.50 -22.94
N ALA A 136 -32.96 14.53 -22.37
CA ALA A 136 -32.28 15.56 -21.60
C ALA A 136 -31.46 15.00 -20.41
N GLY A 137 -30.36 15.68 -20.07
CA GLY A 137 -29.55 15.38 -18.88
C GLY A 137 -28.66 14.15 -18.97
N ASN A 138 -28.49 13.55 -20.15
CA ASN A 138 -27.58 12.42 -20.36
C ASN A 138 -26.84 12.49 -21.71
N ASN A 139 -25.88 11.59 -21.91
CA ASN A 139 -25.05 11.55 -23.11
C ASN A 139 -25.84 11.23 -24.40
N HIS A 140 -26.98 10.53 -24.32
CA HIS A 140 -27.83 10.30 -25.50
C HIS A 140 -28.40 11.63 -26.00
N GLY A 141 -28.89 12.48 -25.09
CA GLY A 141 -29.35 13.84 -25.41
C GLY A 141 -28.27 14.68 -26.08
N MET A 142 -27.04 14.64 -25.54
CA MET A 142 -25.88 15.29 -26.17
C MET A 142 -25.69 14.82 -27.61
N PHE A 143 -25.77 13.52 -27.89
CA PHE A 143 -25.65 13.02 -29.27
C PHE A 143 -26.81 13.47 -30.17
N GLN A 144 -28.04 13.53 -29.65
CA GLN A 144 -29.19 14.08 -30.39
C GLN A 144 -28.93 15.54 -30.78
N ASP A 145 -28.46 16.35 -29.84
CA ASP A 145 -28.22 17.77 -30.08
C ASP A 145 -27.02 18.01 -31.00
N LEU A 146 -25.95 17.21 -30.91
CA LEU A 146 -24.84 17.25 -31.87
C LEU A 146 -25.29 16.91 -33.29
N ALA A 147 -26.12 15.87 -33.46
CA ALA A 147 -26.65 15.50 -34.76
C ALA A 147 -27.55 16.59 -35.34
N LEU A 148 -28.40 17.20 -34.51
CA LEU A 148 -29.27 18.31 -34.88
C LEU A 148 -28.46 19.57 -35.26
N LEU A 149 -27.40 19.87 -34.49
CA LEU A 149 -26.48 20.97 -34.76
C LEU A 149 -25.81 20.81 -36.13
N TYR A 150 -25.27 19.63 -36.42
CA TYR A 150 -24.60 19.38 -37.70
C TYR A 150 -25.58 19.44 -38.87
N TRP A 151 -26.79 18.90 -38.70
CA TRP A 151 -27.84 19.00 -39.71
C TRP A 151 -28.19 20.45 -40.03
N SER A 152 -28.31 21.29 -38.99
CA SER A 152 -28.63 22.71 -39.12
C SER A 152 -27.57 23.47 -39.91
N ILE A 153 -26.29 23.14 -39.72
CA ILE A 153 -25.17 23.74 -40.44
C ILE A 153 -25.18 23.30 -41.92
N LEU A 154 -25.36 21.99 -42.17
CA LEU A 154 -25.34 21.45 -43.53
C LEU A 154 -26.54 21.88 -44.37
N SER A 155 -27.67 22.17 -43.73
CA SER A 155 -28.93 22.57 -44.40
C SER A 155 -29.12 24.09 -44.44
N ALA A 156 -28.13 24.88 -44.02
CA ALA A 156 -28.24 26.34 -43.94
C ALA A 156 -28.53 27.01 -45.29
N SER A 157 -28.12 26.39 -46.40
CA SER A 157 -28.36 26.88 -47.77
C SER A 157 -29.76 26.59 -48.30
N ASP A 158 -30.55 25.74 -47.62
CA ASP A 158 -31.80 25.21 -48.15
C ASP A 158 -32.97 26.22 -48.01
N GLY A 159 -32.76 27.31 -47.29
CA GLY A 159 -33.74 28.38 -47.06
C GLY A 159 -34.77 28.07 -45.96
N GLY A 160 -35.44 29.12 -45.47
CA GLY A 160 -36.43 29.05 -44.39
C GLY A 160 -35.82 29.03 -42.98
N ASP A 161 -36.67 29.13 -41.96
CA ASP A 161 -36.25 29.37 -40.57
C ASP A 161 -35.83 28.09 -39.82
N ARG A 162 -36.04 26.90 -40.41
CA ARG A 162 -35.80 25.59 -39.76
C ARG A 162 -34.34 25.38 -39.35
N PRO A 163 -33.33 25.56 -40.24
CA PRO A 163 -31.94 25.36 -39.86
C PRO A 163 -31.50 26.30 -38.72
N GLU A 164 -31.87 27.58 -38.76
CA GLU A 164 -31.54 28.53 -37.69
C GLU A 164 -32.23 28.17 -36.37
N THR A 165 -33.51 27.78 -36.43
CA THR A 165 -34.26 27.33 -35.24
C THR A 165 -33.60 26.12 -34.59
N TYR A 166 -33.23 25.11 -35.39
CA TYR A 166 -32.65 23.86 -34.87
C TYR A 166 -31.21 24.04 -34.40
N PHE A 167 -30.46 24.95 -35.02
CA PHE A 167 -29.16 25.38 -34.52
C PHE A 167 -29.29 25.96 -33.10
N ASN A 168 -30.23 26.89 -32.89
CA ASN A 168 -30.45 27.52 -31.59
C ASN A 168 -30.94 26.53 -30.52
N ILE A 169 -31.84 25.59 -30.89
CA ILE A 169 -32.28 24.52 -29.98
C ILE A 169 -31.09 23.66 -29.55
N ALA A 170 -30.28 23.20 -30.51
CA ALA A 170 -29.13 22.36 -30.22
C ALA A 170 -28.08 23.09 -29.36
N MET A 171 -27.75 24.34 -29.68
CA MET A 171 -26.80 25.14 -28.89
C MET A 171 -27.30 25.35 -27.45
N LEU A 172 -28.59 25.67 -27.26
CA LEU A 172 -29.19 25.84 -25.94
C LEU A 172 -29.11 24.56 -25.11
N ARG A 173 -29.50 23.42 -25.68
CA ARG A 173 -29.49 22.12 -24.99
C ARG A 173 -28.08 21.63 -24.71
N LEU A 174 -27.14 21.80 -25.64
CA LEU A 174 -25.72 21.48 -25.43
C LEU A 174 -25.11 22.36 -24.33
N ARG A 175 -25.43 23.66 -24.30
CA ARG A 175 -24.99 24.55 -23.21
C ARG A 175 -25.49 24.07 -21.85
N ALA A 176 -26.77 23.72 -21.75
CA ALA A 176 -27.36 23.18 -20.53
C ALA A 176 -26.66 21.89 -20.10
N TYR A 177 -26.55 20.91 -21.00
CA TYR A 177 -25.89 19.64 -20.73
C TYR A 177 -24.43 19.81 -20.26
N PHE A 178 -23.62 20.59 -20.99
CA PHE A 178 -22.21 20.79 -20.65
C PHE A 178 -21.99 21.64 -19.39
N SER A 179 -22.99 22.41 -18.96
CA SER A 179 -22.96 23.10 -17.67
C SER A 179 -23.24 22.15 -16.49
N GLU A 180 -23.95 21.05 -16.72
CA GLU A 180 -24.29 20.08 -15.67
C GLU A 180 -23.29 18.91 -15.60
N CYS A 181 -22.74 18.47 -16.74
CA CYS A 181 -21.86 17.30 -16.78
C CYS A 181 -20.39 17.62 -16.47
N PHE A 182 -20.05 18.88 -16.17
CA PHE A 182 -18.73 19.30 -15.71
C PHE A 182 -18.84 20.07 -14.40
N THR A 183 -17.89 19.84 -13.50
CA THR A 183 -17.69 20.66 -12.31
C THR A 183 -17.19 22.07 -12.67
N GLU A 184 -17.20 22.99 -11.72
CA GLU A 184 -16.65 24.34 -11.93
C GLU A 184 -15.14 24.33 -12.26
N ASP A 185 -14.42 23.32 -11.76
CA ASP A 185 -13.02 23.01 -12.09
C ASP A 185 -12.84 22.49 -13.53
N GLY A 186 -13.93 22.24 -14.26
CA GLY A 186 -13.91 21.71 -15.63
C GLY A 186 -13.67 20.21 -15.71
N VAL A 187 -13.97 19.43 -14.66
CA VAL A 187 -13.85 17.97 -14.67
C VAL A 187 -15.21 17.33 -14.95
N HIS A 188 -15.25 16.39 -15.90
CA HIS A 188 -16.46 15.61 -16.15
C HIS A 188 -16.88 14.81 -14.91
N VAL A 189 -18.17 14.85 -14.56
CA VAL A 189 -18.70 14.36 -13.28
C VAL A 189 -18.71 12.83 -13.10
N GLU A 190 -18.41 12.04 -14.14
CA GLU A 190 -18.40 10.56 -14.06
C GLU A 190 -17.12 9.95 -13.45
N ASN A 191 -16.26 10.77 -12.85
CA ASN A 191 -15.06 10.35 -12.11
C ASN A 191 -14.03 9.52 -12.91
N THR A 192 -14.17 9.50 -14.25
CA THR A 192 -13.40 8.61 -15.12
C THR A 192 -12.63 9.42 -16.17
N PRO A 193 -11.29 9.52 -16.08
CA PRO A 193 -10.44 10.22 -17.04
C PRO A 193 -10.68 9.91 -18.53
N THR A 194 -11.00 8.66 -18.90
CA THR A 194 -11.28 8.30 -20.30
C THR A 194 -12.61 8.88 -20.80
N TYR A 195 -13.66 8.88 -19.97
CA TYR A 195 -14.92 9.55 -20.29
C TYR A 195 -14.75 11.07 -20.33
N HIS A 196 -13.92 11.64 -19.46
CA HIS A 196 -13.54 13.04 -19.51
C HIS A 196 -13.01 13.41 -20.91
N LEU A 197 -12.04 12.67 -21.46
CA LEU A 197 -11.53 12.94 -22.82
C LEU A 197 -12.60 12.82 -23.90
N MET A 198 -13.47 11.80 -23.81
CA MET A 198 -14.54 11.58 -24.78
C MET A 198 -15.50 12.77 -24.86
N VAL A 199 -15.94 13.30 -23.70
CA VAL A 199 -16.89 14.41 -23.65
C VAL A 199 -16.19 15.73 -23.97
N SER A 200 -14.97 15.96 -23.49
CA SER A 200 -14.16 17.13 -23.84
C SER A 200 -13.93 17.28 -25.35
N ARG A 201 -13.81 16.16 -26.08
CA ARG A 201 -13.76 16.19 -27.56
C ARG A 201 -15.01 16.83 -28.17
N GLN A 202 -16.19 16.55 -27.61
CA GLN A 202 -17.44 17.13 -28.10
C GLN A 202 -17.54 18.60 -27.75
N VAL A 203 -17.11 19.00 -26.54
CA VAL A 203 -17.00 20.41 -26.15
C VAL A 203 -16.07 21.15 -27.13
N ALA A 204 -14.90 20.60 -27.48
CA ALA A 204 -13.99 21.20 -28.46
C ALA A 204 -14.59 21.32 -29.87
N ASN A 205 -15.44 20.38 -30.28
CA ASN A 205 -16.17 20.47 -31.55
C ASN A 205 -17.18 21.62 -31.52
N VAL A 206 -17.98 21.70 -30.45
CA VAL A 206 -19.01 22.73 -30.29
C VAL A 206 -18.38 24.12 -30.12
N GLN A 207 -17.27 24.23 -29.39
CA GLN A 207 -16.50 25.46 -29.23
C GLN A 207 -16.08 26.04 -30.59
N ARG A 208 -15.55 25.19 -31.48
CA ARG A 208 -15.14 25.62 -32.83
C ARG A 208 -16.32 26.11 -33.65
N ILE A 209 -17.44 25.39 -33.61
CA ILE A 209 -18.67 25.79 -34.29
C ILE A 209 -19.19 27.12 -33.75
N ALA A 210 -19.29 27.25 -32.42
CA ALA A 210 -19.74 28.48 -31.76
C ALA A 210 -18.86 29.67 -32.12
N SER A 211 -17.53 29.47 -32.17
CA SER A 211 -16.58 30.52 -32.56
C SER A 211 -16.75 30.94 -34.02
N ILE A 212 -16.89 29.99 -34.96
CA ILE A 212 -17.08 30.30 -36.38
C ILE A 212 -18.42 31.00 -36.62
N ALA A 213 -19.46 30.59 -35.88
CA ALA A 213 -20.79 31.18 -35.95
C ALA A 213 -20.92 32.51 -35.19
N ASN A 214 -19.87 32.99 -34.50
CA ASN A 214 -19.93 34.13 -33.57
C ASN A 214 -21.08 34.01 -32.54
N HIS A 215 -21.35 32.79 -32.06
CA HIS A 215 -22.41 32.52 -31.09
C HIS A 215 -22.03 33.10 -29.71
N PRO A 216 -22.98 33.66 -28.93
CA PRO A 216 -22.71 34.23 -27.60
C PRO A 216 -22.03 33.26 -26.61
N ASP A 217 -22.26 31.96 -26.79
CA ASP A 217 -21.74 30.91 -25.89
C ASP A 217 -20.30 30.48 -26.22
N ALA A 218 -19.68 31.03 -27.27
CA ALA A 218 -18.31 30.66 -27.66
C ALA A 218 -17.30 30.83 -26.51
N ALA A 219 -17.46 31.88 -25.69
CA ALA A 219 -16.61 32.11 -24.52
C ALA A 219 -16.80 31.06 -23.42
N PHE A 220 -18.04 30.60 -23.19
CA PHE A 220 -18.34 29.54 -22.24
C PHE A 220 -17.59 28.25 -22.60
N TYR A 221 -17.71 27.80 -23.85
CA TYR A 221 -17.03 26.58 -24.30
C TYR A 221 -15.51 26.72 -24.31
N ALA A 222 -14.98 27.91 -24.63
CA ALA A 222 -13.54 28.17 -24.58
C ALA A 222 -12.96 28.10 -23.15
N GLN A 223 -13.70 28.60 -22.16
CA GLN A 223 -13.29 28.49 -20.75
C GLN A 223 -13.42 27.04 -20.25
N LEU A 224 -14.52 26.35 -20.61
CA LEU A 224 -14.73 24.97 -20.23
C LEU A 224 -13.62 24.05 -20.77
N ILE A 225 -13.28 24.18 -22.06
CA ILE A 225 -12.24 23.33 -22.66
C ILE A 225 -10.86 23.59 -22.07
N SER A 226 -10.54 24.85 -21.72
CA SER A 226 -9.27 25.20 -21.07
C SER A 226 -9.13 24.56 -19.68
N ARG A 227 -10.20 24.57 -18.88
CA ARG A 227 -10.20 23.90 -17.57
C ARG A 227 -10.16 22.38 -17.68
N ALA A 228 -10.93 21.81 -18.62
CA ALA A 228 -10.91 20.38 -18.91
C ALA A 228 -9.52 19.90 -19.34
N GLU A 229 -8.84 20.66 -20.19
CA GLU A 229 -7.47 20.37 -20.63
C GLU A 229 -6.48 20.35 -19.47
N ARG A 230 -6.59 21.30 -18.53
CA ARG A 230 -5.72 21.37 -17.35
C ARG A 230 -5.83 20.09 -16.51
N TYR A 231 -7.04 19.62 -16.22
CA TYR A 231 -7.24 18.32 -15.55
C TYR A 231 -6.68 17.17 -16.38
N ALA A 232 -7.06 17.07 -17.66
CA ALA A 232 -6.67 15.96 -18.53
C ALA A 232 -5.15 15.83 -18.66
N THR A 233 -4.42 16.96 -18.64
CA THR A 233 -2.97 17.03 -18.72
C THR A 233 -2.31 16.59 -17.40
N HIS A 234 -2.79 17.09 -16.26
CA HIS A 234 -2.23 16.76 -14.96
C HIS A 234 -2.63 15.37 -14.43
N ALA A 235 -3.78 14.83 -14.82
CA ALA A 235 -4.20 13.49 -14.45
C ALA A 235 -3.41 12.39 -15.18
N LEU A 236 -2.66 12.69 -16.24
CA LEU A 236 -1.81 11.71 -16.92
C LEU A 236 -0.61 11.33 -16.05
N MET A 237 -0.41 10.03 -15.89
CA MET A 237 0.81 9.45 -15.34
C MET A 237 2.00 9.72 -16.27
N PRO A 238 3.25 9.57 -15.78
CA PRO A 238 4.45 9.92 -16.55
C PRO A 238 4.66 9.12 -17.85
N ASP A 239 4.00 7.98 -18.01
CA ASP A 239 4.03 7.12 -19.20
C ASP A 239 2.94 7.45 -20.24
N GLY A 240 2.15 8.50 -20.02
CA GLY A 240 1.08 8.93 -20.94
C GLY A 240 -0.20 8.10 -20.84
N VAL A 241 -0.37 7.38 -19.73
CA VAL A 241 -1.58 6.61 -19.37
C VAL A 241 -2.29 7.29 -18.18
N TYR A 242 -3.59 7.12 -18.02
CA TYR A 242 -4.30 7.55 -16.80
C TYR A 242 -4.20 6.50 -15.68
N PRO A 243 -4.22 6.91 -14.40
CA PRO A 243 -4.27 5.96 -13.30
C PRO A 243 -5.56 5.12 -13.37
N PRO A 244 -5.55 3.86 -12.88
CA PRO A 244 -6.69 2.94 -12.97
C PRO A 244 -7.78 3.25 -11.92
N ILE A 245 -8.17 4.52 -11.81
CA ILE A 245 -9.25 5.00 -10.92
C ILE A 245 -10.60 4.81 -11.59
N SER A 246 -11.63 4.45 -10.81
CA SER A 246 -12.99 4.22 -11.32
C SER A 246 -12.97 3.34 -12.61
N ASP A 247 -13.80 3.61 -13.62
CA ASP A 247 -13.83 2.83 -14.86
C ASP A 247 -12.73 3.18 -15.89
N THR A 248 -11.54 3.57 -15.42
CA THR A 248 -10.42 3.95 -16.29
C THR A 248 -9.64 2.74 -16.75
N GLN A 249 -9.66 2.47 -18.05
CA GLN A 249 -8.75 1.49 -18.66
C GLN A 249 -7.38 2.12 -18.93
N GLN A 250 -6.32 1.38 -18.63
CA GLN A 250 -4.93 1.82 -18.81
C GLN A 250 -4.45 1.65 -20.26
N ILE A 251 -5.00 2.49 -21.15
CA ILE A 251 -4.60 2.55 -22.55
C ILE A 251 -3.84 3.87 -22.79
N PRO A 252 -2.64 3.85 -23.38
CA PRO A 252 -1.93 5.09 -23.74
C PRO A 252 -2.80 6.01 -24.60
N VAL A 253 -2.88 7.29 -24.22
CA VAL A 253 -3.73 8.29 -24.88
C VAL A 253 -3.41 8.45 -26.37
N ASN A 254 -2.13 8.33 -26.73
CA ASN A 254 -1.69 8.35 -28.12
C ASN A 254 -2.24 7.15 -28.93
N ARG A 255 -2.17 5.93 -28.39
CA ARG A 255 -2.67 4.69 -29.01
C ARG A 255 -4.19 4.69 -29.13
N ALA A 256 -4.89 5.28 -28.15
CA ALA A 256 -6.34 5.47 -28.22
C ALA A 256 -6.77 6.55 -29.24
N GLY A 257 -5.82 7.26 -29.88
CA GLY A 257 -6.12 8.35 -30.80
C GLY A 257 -6.66 9.62 -30.12
N MET A 258 -6.63 9.67 -28.78
CA MET A 258 -7.19 10.75 -27.98
C MET A 258 -6.22 11.92 -27.75
N HIS A 259 -4.96 11.79 -28.20
CA HIS A 259 -3.97 12.88 -28.20
C HIS A 259 -4.39 14.12 -28.99
N ARG A 260 -5.47 14.04 -29.79
CA ARG A 260 -6.01 15.14 -30.60
C ARG A 260 -7.20 15.85 -29.95
N VAL A 261 -7.65 15.41 -28.78
CA VAL A 261 -8.78 16.03 -28.07
C VAL A 261 -8.44 17.48 -27.75
N PHE A 262 -7.22 17.71 -27.27
CA PHE A 262 -6.66 19.03 -27.06
C PHE A 262 -5.42 19.23 -27.93
N THR A 263 -5.17 20.48 -28.34
CA THR A 263 -4.09 20.81 -29.29
C THR A 263 -2.97 21.62 -28.64
N SER A 264 -2.98 21.83 -27.31
CA SER A 264 -1.88 22.55 -26.67
C SER A 264 -0.58 21.75 -26.72
N PRO A 265 0.58 22.43 -26.70
CA PRO A 265 1.86 21.76 -26.53
C PRO A 265 1.99 21.00 -25.20
N GLU A 266 1.26 21.42 -24.16
CA GLU A 266 1.33 20.83 -22.81
C GLU A 266 0.64 19.47 -22.75
N PHE A 267 -0.58 19.37 -23.27
CA PHE A 267 -1.28 18.09 -23.38
C PHE A 267 -0.55 17.13 -24.34
N ALA A 268 0.00 17.66 -25.43
CA ALA A 268 0.84 16.88 -26.34
C ALA A 268 2.07 16.30 -25.61
N TYR A 269 2.69 17.08 -24.72
CA TYR A 269 3.87 16.65 -23.96
C TYR A 269 3.52 15.57 -22.94
N ALA A 270 2.45 15.78 -22.17
CA ALA A 270 1.95 14.80 -21.22
C ALA A 270 1.55 13.47 -21.88
N SER A 271 0.71 13.54 -22.92
CA SER A 271 0.15 12.36 -23.60
C SER A 271 1.15 11.58 -24.46
N SER A 272 2.31 12.17 -24.75
CA SER A 272 3.41 11.55 -25.49
C SER A 272 4.59 11.14 -24.60
N ALA A 273 4.43 11.18 -23.27
CA ALA A 273 5.50 10.92 -22.32
C ALA A 273 6.76 11.77 -22.58
N GLY A 274 6.58 13.04 -22.95
CA GLY A 274 7.63 14.02 -23.20
C GLY A 274 8.15 14.11 -24.64
N ALA A 275 7.63 13.30 -25.57
CA ALA A 275 8.16 13.26 -26.93
C ALA A 275 7.78 14.46 -27.81
N HIS A 276 6.66 15.13 -27.54
CA HIS A 276 6.10 16.19 -28.39
C HIS A 276 5.57 17.37 -27.59
N GLY A 277 5.81 18.62 -28.00
CA GLY A 277 5.34 19.80 -27.26
C GLY A 277 6.33 20.28 -26.19
N HIS A 278 5.84 20.89 -25.11
CA HIS A 278 6.66 21.35 -23.98
C HIS A 278 5.96 21.09 -22.64
N PRO A 279 6.70 20.89 -21.53
CA PRO A 279 6.08 20.62 -20.24
C PRO A 279 5.27 21.82 -19.71
N PRO A 280 4.19 21.57 -18.95
CA PRO A 280 3.60 22.58 -18.06
C PRO A 280 4.62 23.11 -17.03
N GLN A 281 4.40 24.33 -16.55
CA GLN A 281 5.16 24.87 -15.42
C GLN A 281 4.72 24.26 -14.09
N GLU A 282 3.41 24.03 -13.92
CA GLU A 282 2.82 23.48 -12.71
C GLU A 282 3.20 22.00 -12.54
N ARG A 283 3.66 21.62 -11.35
CA ARG A 283 4.00 20.23 -10.98
C ARG A 283 2.93 19.55 -10.13
N TRP A 284 1.94 20.29 -9.69
CA TRP A 284 0.77 19.76 -9.00
C TRP A 284 -0.49 20.48 -9.43
N LEU A 285 -1.64 19.88 -9.13
CA LEU A 285 -2.96 20.41 -9.40
C LEU A 285 -3.89 20.01 -8.26
N VAL A 286 -4.63 20.96 -7.69
CA VAL A 286 -5.67 20.69 -6.69
C VAL A 286 -7.00 21.24 -7.21
N LEU A 287 -8.03 20.41 -7.22
CA LEU A 287 -9.36 20.67 -7.74
C LEU A 287 -10.42 20.31 -6.67
N PRO A 288 -10.70 21.21 -5.71
CA PRO A 288 -11.59 20.94 -4.59
C PRO A 288 -13.01 20.52 -4.99
N GLU A 289 -13.63 21.20 -5.96
CA GLU A 289 -15.00 20.92 -6.42
C GLU A 289 -15.10 19.56 -7.11
N SER A 290 -14.02 19.10 -7.74
CA SER A 290 -13.97 17.79 -8.40
C SER A 290 -13.49 16.67 -7.50
N GLY A 291 -12.84 17.00 -6.38
CA GLY A 291 -12.29 16.04 -5.44
C GLY A 291 -10.95 15.43 -5.83
N TYR A 292 -10.08 16.15 -6.56
CA TYR A 292 -8.77 15.60 -6.98
C TYR A 292 -7.58 16.46 -6.55
N ALA A 293 -6.50 15.81 -6.11
CA ALA A 293 -5.19 16.43 -5.95
C ALA A 293 -4.11 15.55 -6.61
N VAL A 294 -3.28 16.15 -7.45
CA VAL A 294 -2.28 15.45 -8.26
C VAL A 294 -0.92 16.09 -8.09
N TYR A 295 0.13 15.28 -7.97
CA TYR A 295 1.51 15.73 -7.85
C TYR A 295 2.42 14.94 -8.81
N ARG A 296 3.47 15.60 -9.29
CA ARG A 296 4.64 14.93 -9.89
C ARG A 296 5.93 15.69 -9.60
N ASP A 297 7.05 14.98 -9.54
CA ASP A 297 8.37 15.59 -9.36
C ASP A 297 8.91 16.20 -10.66
N GLN A 298 8.62 15.61 -11.83
CA GLN A 298 9.08 16.08 -13.13
C GLN A 298 8.12 15.72 -14.28
N TRP A 299 8.24 16.45 -15.39
CA TRP A 299 7.50 16.20 -16.63
C TRP A 299 8.39 15.54 -17.69
N GLY A 300 7.84 14.61 -18.48
CA GLY A 300 8.51 14.03 -19.65
C GLY A 300 9.59 12.99 -19.33
N HIS A 301 9.60 12.48 -18.10
CA HIS A 301 10.46 11.36 -17.69
C HIS A 301 9.56 10.23 -17.19
N VAL A 302 9.58 9.08 -17.85
CA VAL A 302 8.69 7.94 -17.52
C VAL A 302 8.87 7.41 -16.10
N GLY A 303 10.07 7.56 -15.53
CA GLY A 303 10.38 7.21 -14.14
C GLY A 303 10.07 8.29 -13.10
N ALA A 304 9.40 9.39 -13.48
CA ALA A 304 8.99 10.43 -12.55
C ALA A 304 8.12 9.87 -11.41
N THR A 305 8.22 10.47 -10.23
CA THR A 305 7.30 10.21 -9.13
C THR A 305 6.00 10.93 -9.41
N TYR A 306 4.89 10.22 -9.26
CA TYR A 306 3.53 10.71 -9.50
C TYR A 306 2.61 10.23 -8.39
N ALA A 307 1.84 11.14 -7.82
CA ALA A 307 0.83 10.84 -6.80
C ALA A 307 -0.54 11.39 -7.21
N PHE A 308 -1.60 10.63 -6.94
CA PHE A 308 -2.98 11.01 -7.24
C PHE A 308 -3.87 10.67 -6.04
N PHE A 309 -4.47 11.70 -5.45
CA PHE A 309 -5.41 11.60 -4.35
C PHE A 309 -6.83 11.87 -4.85
N SER A 310 -7.76 10.99 -4.50
CA SER A 310 -9.18 11.08 -4.87
C SER A 310 -10.07 11.20 -3.64
N ALA A 311 -10.87 12.26 -3.59
CA ALA A 311 -11.97 12.47 -2.66
C ALA A 311 -13.21 12.88 -3.47
N ALA A 312 -13.59 12.06 -4.45
CA ALA A 312 -14.51 12.42 -5.52
C ALA A 312 -15.78 11.54 -5.55
N TYR A 313 -16.94 12.17 -5.30
CA TYR A 313 -18.26 11.61 -5.61
C TYR A 313 -19.10 12.64 -6.37
N ASN A 314 -18.84 12.79 -7.66
CA ASN A 314 -19.51 13.82 -8.47
C ASN A 314 -20.84 13.34 -9.10
N ALA A 315 -20.89 12.09 -9.57
CA ALA A 315 -22.08 11.43 -10.12
C ALA A 315 -22.06 9.91 -9.90
N ASP A 316 -23.21 9.27 -10.13
CA ASP A 316 -23.43 7.84 -9.90
C ASP A 316 -22.91 6.93 -11.01
N TYR A 317 -22.68 7.44 -12.21
CA TYR A 317 -22.22 6.64 -13.34
C TYR A 317 -20.71 6.42 -13.26
N HIS A 318 -20.26 5.19 -13.54
CA HIS A 318 -18.85 4.78 -13.59
C HIS A 318 -18.01 4.95 -12.31
N LYS A 319 -18.58 5.54 -11.26
CA LYS A 319 -17.98 5.67 -9.93
C LYS A 319 -17.73 4.32 -9.26
N HIS A 320 -16.60 4.22 -8.55
CA HIS A 320 -16.28 3.18 -7.57
C HIS A 320 -16.39 3.72 -6.13
N SER A 321 -16.35 2.84 -5.12
CA SER A 321 -16.20 3.26 -3.72
C SER A 321 -14.73 3.53 -3.38
N ASP A 322 -14.09 4.44 -4.12
CA ASP A 322 -12.67 4.79 -4.07
C ASP A 322 -12.38 6.10 -3.29
N ASP A 323 -13.35 6.54 -2.48
CA ASP A 323 -13.25 7.78 -1.71
C ASP A 323 -12.04 7.76 -0.77
N LEU A 324 -11.27 8.85 -0.77
CA LEU A 324 -10.03 9.06 0.00
C LEU A 324 -8.86 8.15 -0.41
N SER A 325 -8.90 7.54 -1.60
CA SER A 325 -7.80 6.71 -2.10
C SER A 325 -6.57 7.54 -2.51
N PHE A 326 -5.39 6.98 -2.28
CA PHE A 326 -4.09 7.57 -2.61
C PHE A 326 -3.26 6.61 -3.48
N PHE A 327 -3.04 6.99 -4.73
CA PHE A 327 -2.20 6.28 -5.70
C PHE A 327 -0.80 6.90 -5.74
N LEU A 328 0.25 6.06 -5.80
CA LEU A 328 1.65 6.50 -5.87
C LEU A 328 2.45 5.60 -6.80
N ARG A 329 3.10 6.22 -7.79
CA ARG A 329 4.02 5.58 -8.75
C ARG A 329 5.36 6.29 -8.73
N SER A 330 6.46 5.54 -8.81
CA SER A 330 7.81 6.11 -8.94
C SER A 330 8.72 5.12 -9.66
N LYS A 331 9.66 5.61 -10.47
CA LYS A 331 10.62 4.78 -11.22
C LYS A 331 9.93 3.69 -12.06
N GLU A 332 8.84 4.06 -12.74
CA GLU A 332 8.03 3.19 -13.61
C GLU A 332 7.27 2.05 -12.89
N ILE A 333 7.22 2.08 -11.56
CA ILE A 333 6.58 1.05 -10.74
C ILE A 333 5.43 1.67 -9.96
N ASP A 334 4.26 1.03 -10.01
CA ASP A 334 3.15 1.35 -9.10
C ASP A 334 3.53 0.86 -7.70
N LEU A 335 3.66 1.78 -6.74
CA LEU A 335 4.00 1.44 -5.36
C LEU A 335 2.72 1.21 -4.55
N LEU A 336 1.86 2.24 -4.50
CA LEU A 336 0.49 2.19 -4.00
C LEU A 336 -0.45 2.39 -5.18
N SER A 337 -1.51 1.61 -5.28
CA SER A 337 -2.27 1.55 -6.51
C SER A 337 -3.71 1.12 -6.38
N GLU A 338 -4.41 1.09 -7.51
CA GLU A 338 -5.82 0.72 -7.64
C GLU A 338 -5.97 -0.59 -8.41
N SER A 339 -7.06 -1.32 -8.14
CA SER A 339 -7.34 -2.56 -8.85
C SER A 339 -7.71 -2.33 -10.32
N GLY A 340 -8.34 -1.19 -10.63
CA GLY A 340 -8.94 -0.92 -11.94
C GLY A 340 -10.30 -1.62 -12.16
N PRO A 341 -10.94 -1.39 -13.31
CA PRO A 341 -12.23 -2.01 -13.64
C PRO A 341 -12.09 -3.43 -14.23
N PHE A 342 -12.90 -4.38 -13.74
CA PHE A 342 -12.93 -5.74 -14.27
C PHE A 342 -13.94 -5.95 -15.42
N SER A 343 -15.21 -5.66 -15.17
CA SER A 343 -16.30 -5.76 -16.15
C SER A 343 -17.56 -5.06 -15.64
N TYR A 344 -18.57 -4.89 -16.50
CA TYR A 344 -19.89 -4.37 -16.12
C TYR A 344 -20.88 -5.43 -15.59
N ASP A 345 -20.50 -6.70 -15.53
CA ASP A 345 -21.37 -7.75 -14.96
C ASP A 345 -21.25 -7.81 -13.43
N TYR A 346 -22.15 -7.11 -12.74
CA TYR A 346 -22.20 -7.08 -11.28
C TYR A 346 -22.56 -8.42 -10.61
N LYS A 347 -22.89 -9.47 -11.38
CA LYS A 347 -23.01 -10.84 -10.83
C LYS A 347 -21.63 -11.47 -10.62
N ASP A 348 -20.61 -11.00 -11.33
CA ASP A 348 -19.24 -11.47 -11.18
C ASP A 348 -18.63 -10.95 -9.87
N PRO A 349 -18.04 -11.83 -9.02
CA PRO A 349 -17.38 -11.43 -7.79
C PRO A 349 -16.24 -10.43 -7.96
N PHE A 350 -15.46 -10.52 -9.05
CA PHE A 350 -14.37 -9.58 -9.34
C PHE A 350 -14.91 -8.22 -9.77
N SER A 351 -15.99 -8.16 -10.54
CA SER A 351 -16.67 -6.89 -10.79
C SER A 351 -17.13 -6.27 -9.47
N ARG A 352 -17.81 -7.02 -8.60
CA ARG A 352 -18.23 -6.50 -7.29
C ARG A 352 -17.07 -6.02 -6.42
N TYR A 353 -15.94 -6.73 -6.48
CA TYR A 353 -14.72 -6.35 -5.78
C TYR A 353 -14.13 -5.04 -6.34
N ALA A 354 -14.00 -4.94 -7.66
CA ALA A 354 -13.44 -3.76 -8.35
C ALA A 354 -14.13 -2.46 -7.95
N TYR A 355 -15.47 -2.48 -7.81
CA TYR A 355 -16.25 -1.30 -7.40
C TYR A 355 -16.30 -1.05 -5.88
N SER A 356 -15.72 -1.93 -5.06
CA SER A 356 -15.80 -1.87 -3.60
C SER A 356 -14.54 -1.26 -2.97
N GLN A 357 -14.64 -0.76 -1.74
CA GLN A 357 -13.50 -0.19 -1.00
C GLN A 357 -12.33 -1.16 -0.87
N TYR A 358 -12.57 -2.48 -0.92
CA TYR A 358 -11.53 -3.51 -0.88
C TYR A 358 -10.54 -3.47 -2.04
N ALA A 359 -10.88 -2.78 -3.14
CA ALA A 359 -10.05 -2.62 -4.32
C ALA A 359 -9.20 -1.32 -4.31
N HIS A 360 -9.34 -0.50 -3.27
CA HIS A 360 -8.82 0.87 -3.19
C HIS A 360 -8.04 1.14 -1.89
N ASN A 361 -7.26 2.22 -1.83
CA ASN A 361 -6.48 2.62 -0.65
C ASN A 361 -7.34 3.41 0.35
N SER A 362 -8.42 2.80 0.83
CA SER A 362 -9.48 3.46 1.62
C SER A 362 -9.76 2.72 2.94
N LEU A 363 -10.70 3.25 3.72
CA LEU A 363 -11.17 2.70 5.00
C LEU A 363 -12.41 1.82 4.79
N VAL A 364 -12.44 0.64 5.38
CA VAL A 364 -13.63 -0.22 5.48
C VAL A 364 -14.09 -0.27 6.94
N VAL A 365 -15.41 -0.26 7.16
CA VAL A 365 -16.04 -0.27 8.49
C VAL A 365 -16.80 -1.58 8.68
N ASP A 366 -16.58 -2.26 9.80
CA ASP A 366 -17.27 -3.48 10.24
C ASP A 366 -17.33 -4.60 9.18
N GLY A 367 -16.26 -4.74 8.38
CA GLY A 367 -16.16 -5.76 7.33
C GLY A 367 -17.16 -5.57 6.18
N ALA A 368 -17.65 -4.35 5.98
CA ALA A 368 -18.58 -3.96 4.92
C ALA A 368 -18.07 -2.74 4.14
N SER A 369 -17.97 -2.88 2.82
CA SER A 369 -17.75 -1.74 1.93
C SER A 369 -19.02 -0.89 1.85
N LEU A 370 -18.84 0.43 1.77
CA LEU A 370 -19.87 1.36 1.31
C LEU A 370 -20.45 0.89 -0.04
N PRO A 371 -21.75 1.09 -0.28
CA PRO A 371 -22.33 0.88 -1.60
C PRO A 371 -21.63 1.81 -2.61
N ARG A 372 -21.64 1.41 -3.88
CA ARG A 372 -21.04 2.20 -4.96
C ARG A 372 -21.65 3.62 -5.05
N THR A 373 -22.96 3.72 -4.81
CA THR A 373 -23.76 4.94 -4.89
C THR A 373 -24.87 4.91 -3.83
N ASP A 374 -25.21 6.06 -3.24
CA ASP A 374 -26.17 6.18 -2.14
C ASP A 374 -26.79 7.59 -1.96
N ASP A 375 -26.78 8.43 -3.01
CA ASP A 375 -27.26 9.82 -2.99
C ASP A 375 -26.53 10.76 -2.00
N LYS A 376 -25.48 10.29 -1.30
CA LYS A 376 -24.70 11.08 -0.31
C LYS A 376 -23.46 11.73 -0.91
N LYS A 377 -23.56 12.23 -2.15
CA LYS A 377 -22.44 12.88 -2.85
C LYS A 377 -21.88 14.10 -2.11
N ASP A 378 -22.75 14.85 -1.43
CA ASP A 378 -22.42 16.03 -0.61
C ASP A 378 -21.66 15.68 0.68
N GLN A 379 -21.56 14.40 1.02
CA GLN A 379 -20.82 13.90 2.18
C GLN A 379 -19.37 13.53 1.86
N VAL A 380 -18.94 13.71 0.60
CA VAL A 380 -17.55 13.54 0.18
C VAL A 380 -17.01 14.88 -0.30
N THR A 381 -15.96 15.37 0.33
CA THR A 381 -15.41 16.71 0.03
C THR A 381 -13.89 16.71 0.01
N LEU A 382 -13.31 17.61 -0.77
CA LEU A 382 -11.88 17.93 -0.76
C LEU A 382 -11.70 19.41 -0.41
N GLU A 383 -10.76 19.70 0.49
CA GLU A 383 -10.37 21.06 0.86
C GLU A 383 -8.86 21.24 0.63
N LEU A 384 -8.48 22.35 -0.02
CA LEU A 384 -7.09 22.81 -0.05
C LEU A 384 -6.81 23.60 1.24
N VAL A 385 -5.97 23.04 2.11
CA VAL A 385 -5.61 23.67 3.38
C VAL A 385 -4.45 24.65 3.21
N GLU A 386 -3.45 24.24 2.44
CA GLU A 386 -2.25 25.04 2.21
C GLU A 386 -1.66 24.73 0.84
N GLU A 387 -1.21 25.76 0.13
CA GLU A 387 -0.36 25.61 -1.06
C GLU A 387 0.96 26.37 -0.81
N ARG A 388 2.06 25.66 -1.00
CA ARG A 388 3.43 26.13 -0.76
C ARG A 388 4.22 26.14 -2.06
N SER A 389 5.40 26.75 -2.05
CA SER A 389 6.33 26.69 -3.19
C SER A 389 6.92 25.30 -3.41
N ASP A 390 6.84 24.43 -2.41
CA ASP A 390 7.41 23.07 -2.39
C ASP A 390 6.33 22.00 -2.18
N GLY A 391 5.06 22.28 -2.51
CA GLY A 391 3.98 21.29 -2.46
C GLY A 391 2.69 21.83 -1.84
N PHE A 392 1.87 20.96 -1.26
CA PHE A 392 0.54 21.32 -0.77
C PHE A 392 0.07 20.45 0.40
N VAL A 393 -0.98 20.90 1.09
CA VAL A 393 -1.78 20.10 2.04
C VAL A 393 -3.24 20.14 1.63
N VAL A 394 -3.86 18.98 1.50
CA VAL A 394 -5.30 18.84 1.26
C VAL A 394 -5.93 17.96 2.33
N VAL A 395 -7.22 18.16 2.59
CA VAL A 395 -8.03 17.31 3.47
C VAL A 395 -9.20 16.77 2.66
N GLY A 396 -9.24 15.46 2.48
CA GLY A 396 -10.42 14.77 2.00
C GLY A 396 -11.29 14.30 3.17
N LYS A 397 -12.61 14.36 3.03
CA LYS A 397 -13.58 13.88 4.01
C LYS A 397 -14.57 12.93 3.35
N ASN A 398 -14.92 11.85 4.03
CA ASN A 398 -16.00 10.93 3.69
C ASN A 398 -16.89 10.71 4.92
N ALA A 399 -18.12 11.21 4.87
CA ALA A 399 -19.15 11.05 5.88
C ALA A 399 -20.36 10.25 5.36
N ARG A 400 -20.16 9.35 4.40
CA ARG A 400 -21.23 8.54 3.79
C ARG A 400 -21.74 7.42 4.72
N TYR A 401 -20.98 7.04 5.73
CA TYR A 401 -21.40 6.06 6.74
C TYR A 401 -22.58 6.60 7.58
N GLU A 402 -23.15 5.75 8.43
CA GLU A 402 -24.26 6.17 9.30
C GLU A 402 -23.79 7.08 10.43
N ASP A 403 -22.78 6.66 11.20
CA ASP A 403 -22.23 7.43 12.32
C ASP A 403 -20.70 7.58 12.30
N VAL A 404 -20.02 7.13 11.23
CA VAL A 404 -18.57 7.26 11.05
C VAL A 404 -18.24 8.41 10.09
N VAL A 405 -17.26 9.22 10.47
CA VAL A 405 -16.63 10.22 9.60
C VAL A 405 -15.15 9.89 9.48
N HIS A 406 -14.70 9.68 8.24
CA HIS A 406 -13.30 9.48 7.89
C HIS A 406 -12.77 10.75 7.21
N GLN A 407 -11.69 11.31 7.75
CA GLN A 407 -10.93 12.38 7.13
C GLN A 407 -9.52 11.91 6.86
N ARG A 408 -8.98 12.25 5.69
CA ARG A 408 -7.58 12.00 5.31
C ARG A 408 -6.93 13.32 4.93
N THR A 409 -5.95 13.73 5.71
CA THR A 409 -5.05 14.83 5.37
C THR A 409 -3.89 14.27 4.54
N VAL A 410 -3.56 14.89 3.41
CA VAL A 410 -2.42 14.53 2.57
C VAL A 410 -1.52 15.76 2.43
N SER A 411 -0.30 15.66 2.94
CA SER A 411 0.76 16.64 2.74
C SER A 411 1.80 16.09 1.77
N VAL A 412 2.02 16.82 0.68
CA VAL A 412 3.05 16.50 -0.31
C VAL A 412 4.14 17.55 -0.21
N THR A 413 5.40 17.09 -0.08
CA THR A 413 6.58 17.96 -0.09
C THR A 413 7.52 17.52 -1.21
N ASP A 414 7.76 18.43 -2.13
CA ASP A 414 8.64 18.32 -3.27
C ASP A 414 10.08 18.62 -2.82
N GLY A 415 10.77 17.59 -2.31
CA GLY A 415 12.15 17.71 -1.83
C GLY A 415 13.14 18.06 -2.95
N SER A 416 14.35 18.51 -2.58
CA SER A 416 15.38 18.89 -3.56
C SER A 416 15.87 17.75 -4.47
N GLU A 417 15.68 16.49 -4.06
CA GLU A 417 16.02 15.30 -4.85
C GLU A 417 14.88 14.28 -4.92
N VAL A 418 14.13 14.08 -3.84
CA VAL A 418 13.07 13.06 -3.74
C VAL A 418 11.90 13.63 -2.93
N PRO A 419 10.65 13.45 -3.37
CA PRO A 419 9.49 13.90 -2.60
C PRO A 419 9.19 13.03 -1.39
N SER A 420 8.50 13.62 -0.42
CA SER A 420 7.95 12.93 0.74
C SER A 420 6.44 13.13 0.83
N PHE A 421 5.74 12.10 1.32
CA PHE A 421 4.29 12.14 1.52
C PHE A 421 3.96 11.80 2.96
N ASP A 422 3.25 12.70 3.64
CA ASP A 422 2.78 12.52 5.01
C ASP A 422 1.26 12.58 5.02
N LEU A 423 0.62 11.54 5.55
CA LEU A 423 -0.83 11.38 5.59
C LEU A 423 -1.31 11.29 7.05
N GLU A 424 -2.48 11.84 7.37
CA GLU A 424 -3.17 11.61 8.65
C GLU A 424 -4.60 11.15 8.38
N ASP A 425 -4.92 9.93 8.77
CA ASP A 425 -6.28 9.41 8.79
C ASP A 425 -6.90 9.67 10.18
N SER A 426 -7.94 10.50 10.23
CA SER A 426 -8.74 10.76 11.42
C SER A 426 -10.13 10.14 11.24
N VAL A 427 -10.49 9.22 12.12
CA VAL A 427 -11.77 8.50 12.11
C VAL A 427 -12.51 8.82 13.40
N SER A 428 -13.71 9.38 13.28
CA SER A 428 -14.56 9.71 14.42
C SER A 428 -15.93 9.06 14.27
N SER A 429 -16.48 8.55 15.37
CA SER A 429 -17.78 7.89 15.39
C SER A 429 -18.49 8.04 16.74
N SER A 430 -19.80 7.84 16.72
CA SER A 430 -20.62 7.89 17.93
C SER A 430 -20.55 6.60 18.75
N THR A 431 -20.36 5.47 18.06
CA THR A 431 -20.18 4.13 18.65
C THR A 431 -18.86 3.51 18.23
N GLU A 432 -18.40 2.49 18.95
CA GLU A 432 -17.14 1.80 18.65
C GLU A 432 -17.32 0.88 17.43
N HIS A 433 -16.39 0.96 16.48
CA HIS A 433 -16.39 0.13 15.27
C HIS A 433 -15.04 -0.55 15.06
N GLN A 434 -15.06 -1.59 14.24
CA GLN A 434 -13.85 -2.19 13.68
C GLN A 434 -13.54 -1.57 12.31
N TYR A 435 -12.28 -1.20 12.12
CA TYR A 435 -11.82 -0.55 10.91
C TYR A 435 -10.74 -1.37 10.22
N GLU A 436 -10.75 -1.35 8.89
CA GLU A 436 -9.69 -1.89 8.04
C GLU A 436 -9.22 -0.78 7.09
N LEU A 437 -8.02 -0.24 7.31
CA LEU A 437 -7.38 0.68 6.38
C LEU A 437 -6.52 -0.11 5.39
N LEU A 438 -6.80 0.08 4.10
CA LEU A 438 -6.25 -0.74 3.03
C LEU A 438 -5.15 -0.01 2.25
N TRP A 439 -4.10 -0.76 1.90
CA TRP A 439 -3.04 -0.32 0.98
C TRP A 439 -2.86 -1.38 -0.11
N ASN A 440 -3.49 -1.15 -1.27
CA ASN A 440 -3.36 -1.97 -2.47
C ASN A 440 -2.06 -1.62 -3.20
N LEU A 441 -1.28 -2.62 -3.62
CA LEU A 441 0.10 -2.44 -4.05
C LEU A 441 0.31 -2.75 -5.55
N GLY A 442 1.49 -2.37 -6.04
CA GLY A 442 2.06 -2.87 -7.30
C GLY A 442 2.09 -4.40 -7.39
N THR A 443 1.90 -4.95 -8.59
CA THR A 443 2.16 -6.38 -8.84
C THR A 443 3.66 -6.71 -8.79
N GLU A 444 4.51 -5.70 -9.02
CA GLU A 444 5.96 -5.84 -9.17
C GLU A 444 6.76 -5.66 -7.87
N VAL A 445 6.08 -5.33 -6.77
CA VAL A 445 6.73 -5.11 -5.47
C VAL A 445 6.66 -6.34 -4.57
N GLN A 446 7.74 -6.55 -3.84
CA GLN A 446 7.83 -7.45 -2.70
C GLN A 446 7.62 -6.65 -1.42
N VAL A 447 7.01 -7.27 -0.41
CA VAL A 447 6.59 -6.60 0.81
C VAL A 447 7.27 -7.24 2.01
N THR A 448 7.88 -6.41 2.85
CA THR A 448 8.29 -6.77 4.21
C THR A 448 7.36 -6.06 5.18
N LEU A 449 6.63 -6.80 6.02
CA LEU A 449 5.78 -6.21 7.05
C LEU A 449 6.54 -6.00 8.36
N HIS A 450 6.26 -4.89 9.03
CA HIS A 450 6.65 -4.56 10.40
C HIS A 450 5.41 -4.43 11.29
N GLY A 451 5.58 -4.20 12.60
CA GLY A 451 4.44 -3.94 13.49
C GLY A 451 3.64 -2.70 13.09
N GLN A 452 4.34 -1.64 12.69
CA GLN A 452 3.78 -0.30 12.43
C GLN A 452 4.07 0.18 11.00
N GLY A 453 4.08 -0.73 10.02
CA GLY A 453 4.35 -0.34 8.65
C GLY A 453 4.85 -1.47 7.77
N PHE A 454 5.39 -1.10 6.61
CA PHE A 454 5.98 -2.03 5.67
C PHE A 454 7.00 -1.38 4.73
N GLU A 455 7.91 -2.19 4.22
CA GLU A 455 8.87 -1.82 3.18
C GLU A 455 8.47 -2.47 1.86
N LEU A 456 8.70 -1.75 0.75
CA LEU A 456 8.55 -2.27 -0.61
C LEU A 456 9.90 -2.41 -1.29
N PHE A 457 10.09 -3.54 -1.95
CA PHE A 457 11.27 -3.85 -2.73
C PHE A 457 10.91 -4.16 -4.18
N HIS A 458 11.74 -3.71 -5.10
CA HIS A 458 11.71 -4.13 -6.50
C HIS A 458 13.13 -4.55 -6.91
N GLU A 459 13.26 -5.73 -7.51
CA GLU A 459 14.56 -6.33 -7.83
C GLU A 459 15.56 -6.33 -6.66
N ASN A 460 15.10 -6.66 -5.45
CA ASN A 460 15.88 -6.64 -4.20
C ASN A 460 16.43 -5.27 -3.77
N LYS A 461 15.93 -4.17 -4.35
CA LYS A 461 16.24 -2.82 -3.91
C LYS A 461 15.04 -2.24 -3.20
N LYS A 462 15.26 -1.63 -2.04
CA LYS A 462 14.23 -0.88 -1.34
C LYS A 462 13.82 0.33 -2.18
N VAL A 463 12.53 0.44 -2.50
CA VAL A 463 11.96 1.50 -3.33
C VAL A 463 11.01 2.41 -2.56
N MET A 464 10.43 1.93 -1.47
CA MET A 464 9.56 2.69 -0.58
C MET A 464 9.57 2.09 0.81
N ASP A 465 9.35 2.90 1.84
CA ASP A 465 8.66 2.41 3.03
C ASP A 465 7.51 3.29 3.46
N LEU A 466 6.62 2.67 4.23
CA LEU A 466 5.47 3.28 4.87
C LEU A 466 5.55 2.92 6.35
N MET A 467 5.72 3.91 7.21
CA MET A 467 5.63 3.76 8.68
C MET A 467 4.44 4.56 9.18
N PHE A 468 3.67 4.02 10.13
CA PHE A 468 2.58 4.73 10.76
C PHE A 468 2.66 4.72 12.28
N SER A 469 2.13 5.76 12.92
CA SER A 469 1.76 5.74 14.34
C SER A 469 0.25 5.82 14.47
N ALA A 470 -0.29 5.21 15.52
CA ALA A 470 -1.72 5.22 15.82
C ALA A 470 -1.97 5.64 17.27
N THR A 471 -3.19 6.03 17.56
CA THR A 471 -3.69 6.38 18.91
C THR A 471 -4.40 5.22 19.62
N VAL A 472 -4.46 4.07 18.96
CA VAL A 472 -5.08 2.83 19.43
C VAL A 472 -4.21 1.64 19.01
N PRO A 473 -4.39 0.45 19.63
CA PRO A 473 -3.70 -0.75 19.18
C PRO A 473 -4.01 -1.07 17.71
N THR A 474 -2.99 -1.57 17.01
CA THR A 474 -3.10 -1.92 15.59
C THR A 474 -2.60 -3.33 15.29
N SER A 475 -3.13 -3.93 14.23
CA SER A 475 -2.55 -5.14 13.64
C SER A 475 -2.48 -5.03 12.13
N ILE A 476 -1.48 -5.69 11.52
CA ILE A 476 -1.19 -5.58 10.09
C ILE A 476 -1.07 -6.95 9.44
N SER A 477 -1.75 -7.13 8.32
CA SER A 477 -1.76 -8.37 7.55
C SER A 477 -1.52 -8.11 6.06
N LEU A 478 -0.98 -9.11 5.36
CA LEU A 478 -0.72 -9.08 3.93
C LEU A 478 -1.55 -10.17 3.25
N HIS A 479 -2.25 -9.82 2.19
CA HIS A 479 -3.07 -10.74 1.39
C HIS A 479 -2.66 -10.65 -0.08
N GLU A 480 -2.69 -11.79 -0.78
CA GLU A 480 -2.35 -11.87 -2.20
C GLU A 480 -3.29 -12.85 -2.92
N GLY A 481 -4.03 -12.37 -3.92
CA GLY A 481 -4.84 -13.22 -4.80
C GLY A 481 -5.88 -14.08 -4.07
N VAL A 482 -6.49 -13.58 -2.99
CA VAL A 482 -7.50 -14.33 -2.22
C VAL A 482 -8.81 -14.34 -3.00
N LYS A 483 -9.41 -15.51 -3.25
CA LYS A 483 -10.70 -15.63 -3.97
C LYS A 483 -11.92 -15.78 -3.06
N LYS A 484 -11.76 -16.42 -1.90
CA LYS A 484 -12.84 -16.78 -0.96
C LYS A 484 -12.46 -16.35 0.46
N PRO A 485 -13.43 -15.95 1.31
CA PRO A 485 -14.88 -15.87 1.03
C PRO A 485 -15.28 -14.72 0.09
N LYS A 486 -14.43 -13.70 -0.06
CA LYS A 486 -14.55 -12.60 -1.03
C LYS A 486 -13.19 -12.36 -1.70
N PRO A 487 -13.15 -11.81 -2.93
CA PRO A 487 -11.89 -11.41 -3.55
C PRO A 487 -11.14 -10.36 -2.70
N LEU A 488 -9.82 -10.47 -2.61
CA LEU A 488 -8.93 -9.51 -1.96
C LEU A 488 -7.50 -9.64 -2.54
N GLY A 489 -6.86 -8.51 -2.86
CA GLY A 489 -5.52 -8.50 -3.47
C GLY A 489 -5.54 -8.93 -4.94
N TRP A 490 -6.26 -8.19 -5.78
CA TRP A 490 -6.35 -8.43 -7.23
C TRP A 490 -6.18 -7.15 -8.02
N ARG A 491 -5.66 -7.28 -9.24
CA ARG A 491 -5.56 -6.20 -10.23
C ARG A 491 -6.23 -6.62 -11.53
N PHE A 492 -6.73 -5.64 -12.27
CA PHE A 492 -7.44 -5.81 -13.53
C PHE A 492 -6.79 -4.97 -14.63
N PRO A 493 -5.67 -5.44 -15.23
CA PRO A 493 -4.96 -4.69 -16.27
C PRO A 493 -5.83 -4.42 -17.50
N LYS A 494 -6.80 -5.32 -17.76
CA LYS A 494 -7.77 -5.25 -18.86
C LYS A 494 -9.09 -5.87 -18.41
N PHE A 495 -10.15 -5.50 -19.10
CA PHE A 495 -11.47 -6.10 -18.86
C PHE A 495 -11.43 -7.62 -18.98
N GLY A 496 -12.01 -8.30 -17.99
CA GLY A 496 -12.04 -9.76 -17.90
C GLY A 496 -10.72 -10.43 -17.52
N GLU A 497 -9.64 -9.67 -17.32
CA GLU A 497 -8.33 -10.18 -16.90
C GLU A 497 -8.09 -9.87 -15.41
N ALA A 498 -7.86 -10.90 -14.60
CA ALA A 498 -7.58 -10.75 -13.17
C ALA A 498 -6.19 -11.33 -12.84
N VAL A 499 -5.32 -10.53 -12.26
CA VAL A 499 -3.98 -10.94 -11.81
C VAL A 499 -3.84 -10.78 -10.30
N PRO A 500 -3.20 -11.74 -9.59
CA PRO A 500 -2.93 -11.59 -8.17
C PRO A 500 -2.09 -10.34 -7.90
N ALA A 501 -2.47 -9.61 -6.86
CA ALA A 501 -1.74 -8.44 -6.36
C ALA A 501 -1.72 -8.47 -4.84
N LYS A 502 -0.92 -7.60 -4.23
CA LYS A 502 -0.78 -7.55 -2.77
C LYS A 502 -1.62 -6.43 -2.19
N VAL A 503 -2.22 -6.69 -1.03
CA VAL A 503 -2.88 -5.66 -0.22
C VAL A 503 -2.46 -5.82 1.23
N VAL A 504 -2.02 -4.71 1.82
CA VAL A 504 -1.74 -4.60 3.24
C VAL A 504 -2.98 -4.05 3.93
N VAL A 505 -3.41 -4.72 5.00
CA VAL A 505 -4.59 -4.36 5.79
C VAL A 505 -4.15 -4.00 7.19
N VAL A 506 -4.39 -2.75 7.59
CA VAL A 506 -4.18 -2.25 8.96
C VAL A 506 -5.53 -2.26 9.68
N LYS A 507 -5.64 -3.06 10.74
CA LYS A 507 -6.87 -3.21 11.54
C LYS A 507 -6.74 -2.49 12.87
N PHE A 508 -7.83 -1.84 13.28
CA PHE A 508 -7.93 -1.14 14.54
C PHE A 508 -9.40 -1.00 14.98
N THR A 509 -9.61 -0.55 16.21
CA THR A 509 -10.94 -0.38 16.82
C THR A 509 -10.96 0.90 17.65
N GLY A 510 -12.08 1.62 17.65
CA GLY A 510 -12.26 2.80 18.49
C GLY A 510 -13.39 3.73 18.04
N THR A 511 -13.54 4.85 18.74
CA THR A 511 -14.52 5.92 18.43
C THR A 511 -13.87 7.20 17.94
N ASN A 512 -12.60 7.42 18.27
CA ASN A 512 -11.83 8.58 17.84
C ASN A 512 -10.39 8.12 17.64
N VAL A 513 -10.03 7.85 16.40
CA VAL A 513 -8.75 7.25 16.02
C VAL A 513 -8.03 8.17 15.07
N LYS A 514 -6.74 8.36 15.34
CA LYS A 514 -5.78 8.97 14.41
C LYS A 514 -4.70 7.97 14.03
N ILE A 515 -4.38 7.92 12.73
CA ILE A 515 -3.25 7.19 12.16
C ILE A 515 -2.42 8.17 11.33
N ALA A 516 -1.20 8.47 11.79
CA ALA A 516 -0.26 9.31 11.06
C ALA A 516 0.72 8.43 10.29
N THR A 517 0.71 8.55 8.96
CA THR A 517 1.46 7.72 8.02
C THR A 517 2.56 8.54 7.32
N LYS A 518 3.78 8.03 7.32
CA LYS A 518 4.93 8.58 6.60
C LYS A 518 5.32 7.66 5.46
N ILE A 519 5.27 8.15 4.24
CA ILE A 519 5.72 7.41 3.05
C ILE A 519 7.03 8.04 2.56
N ARG A 520 8.07 7.21 2.39
CA ARG A 520 9.41 7.66 1.99
C ARG A 520 9.96 6.84 0.82
N LEU A 521 10.55 7.54 -0.15
CA LEU A 521 11.19 6.96 -1.35
C LEU A 521 12.73 7.04 -1.29
N SER A 522 13.25 7.82 -0.35
CA SER A 522 14.63 7.93 0.12
C SER A 522 14.60 8.27 1.61
N ASP A 523 15.76 8.30 2.29
CA ASP A 523 15.82 8.63 3.73
C ASP A 523 14.81 7.82 4.55
N PHE A 524 14.81 6.53 4.26
CA PHE A 524 13.82 5.56 4.69
C PHE A 524 13.59 5.55 6.20
N ASN A 525 12.33 5.36 6.60
CA ASN A 525 11.97 5.23 8.01
C ASN A 525 12.56 3.96 8.64
N TYR A 526 12.63 2.86 7.88
CA TYR A 526 13.22 1.60 8.34
C TYR A 526 14.63 1.40 7.79
N THR A 527 15.53 0.94 8.65
CA THR A 527 16.84 0.42 8.20
C THR A 527 16.64 -0.92 7.52
N ASP A 528 17.05 -1.07 6.26
CA ASP A 528 16.94 -2.32 5.52
C ASP A 528 17.75 -3.44 6.19
N ARG A 529 17.04 -4.46 6.67
CA ARG A 529 17.61 -5.65 7.33
C ARG A 529 17.62 -6.89 6.44
N ASN A 530 17.35 -6.72 5.15
CA ASN A 530 17.23 -7.81 4.19
C ASN A 530 16.19 -8.86 4.60
N LEU A 531 15.13 -8.46 5.31
CA LEU A 531 14.07 -9.35 5.78
C LEU A 531 13.36 -10.07 4.61
N SER A 532 13.26 -9.39 3.46
CA SER A 532 12.66 -9.91 2.23
C SER A 532 13.54 -10.90 1.48
N LEU A 533 14.85 -10.96 1.76
CA LEU A 533 15.76 -11.85 1.01
C LEU A 533 15.61 -13.30 1.52
N PRO A 534 15.36 -14.29 0.65
CA PRO A 534 15.27 -15.69 1.07
C PRO A 534 16.53 -16.22 1.79
N ALA A 535 17.71 -15.68 1.46
CA ALA A 535 18.98 -16.05 2.07
C ALA A 535 19.15 -15.55 3.52
N SER A 536 18.27 -14.67 4.00
CA SER A 536 18.38 -14.06 5.32
C SER A 536 17.97 -15.00 6.46
N GLY A 537 17.18 -16.04 6.16
CA GLY A 537 16.68 -17.02 7.13
C GLY A 537 15.49 -16.53 7.98
N TRP A 538 14.98 -15.33 7.73
CA TRP A 538 13.83 -14.79 8.45
C TRP A 538 12.55 -15.53 8.14
N SER A 539 11.71 -15.66 9.16
CA SER A 539 10.39 -16.29 9.13
C SER A 539 9.39 -15.38 9.83
N ARG A 540 8.11 -15.61 9.55
CA ARG A 540 7.02 -14.88 10.19
C ARG A 540 6.10 -15.84 10.93
N HIS A 541 5.79 -15.50 12.17
CA HIS A 541 4.88 -16.25 13.02
C HIS A 541 3.49 -15.62 12.97
N ASP A 542 2.48 -16.42 12.65
CA ASP A 542 1.08 -15.99 12.66
C ASP A 542 0.50 -16.21 14.06
N GLY A 543 0.61 -15.18 14.91
CA GLY A 543 0.02 -15.12 16.25
C GLY A 543 -1.20 -14.18 16.33
N PRO A 544 -1.63 -13.79 17.55
CA PRO A 544 -2.60 -12.69 17.76
C PRO A 544 -2.22 -11.44 16.96
N ILE A 545 -0.92 -11.16 16.93
CA ILE A 545 -0.29 -10.30 15.94
C ILE A 545 0.90 -11.04 15.29
N PRO A 546 1.27 -10.72 14.04
CA PRO A 546 2.40 -11.37 13.39
C PRO A 546 3.75 -10.91 13.94
N LEU A 547 4.74 -11.81 13.97
CA LEU A 547 6.11 -11.50 14.42
C LEU A 547 7.16 -11.93 13.40
N ASN A 548 8.14 -11.07 13.16
CA ASN A 548 9.35 -11.43 12.41
C ASN A 548 10.35 -12.12 13.36
N TYR A 549 10.84 -13.30 12.99
CA TYR A 549 11.81 -14.04 13.80
C TYR A 549 12.82 -14.80 12.96
N LEU A 550 13.97 -15.10 13.56
CA LEU A 550 15.01 -15.95 13.00
C LEU A 550 15.30 -17.08 13.99
N PHE A 551 15.28 -18.32 13.50
CA PHE A 551 15.61 -19.50 14.29
C PHE A 551 16.87 -20.17 13.73
N SER A 552 17.84 -20.43 14.61
CA SER A 552 19.07 -21.16 14.30
C SER A 552 19.14 -22.41 15.16
N GLN A 553 19.35 -23.58 14.56
CA GLN A 553 19.42 -24.83 15.30
C GLN A 553 20.85 -25.14 15.75
N GLY A 554 21.00 -25.67 16.97
CA GLY A 554 22.28 -26.19 17.46
C GLY A 554 22.85 -27.28 16.55
N SER A 555 24.18 -27.31 16.42
CA SER A 555 24.90 -28.23 15.54
C SER A 555 25.07 -29.62 16.16
N SER A 556 25.28 -29.71 17.48
CA SER A 556 25.39 -30.99 18.20
C SER A 556 24.09 -31.42 18.91
N GLN A 557 24.05 -32.68 19.36
CA GLN A 557 22.95 -33.18 20.19
C GLN A 557 22.82 -32.40 21.51
N ALA A 558 23.92 -31.94 22.11
CA ALA A 558 23.89 -31.15 23.34
C ALA A 558 23.31 -29.75 23.07
N GLY A 559 23.73 -29.11 21.97
CA GLY A 559 23.21 -27.80 21.57
C GLY A 559 21.74 -27.81 21.17
N ARG A 560 21.26 -28.92 20.60
CA ARG A 560 19.84 -29.10 20.23
C ARG A 560 18.91 -29.31 21.42
N LYS A 561 19.44 -29.74 22.57
CA LYS A 561 18.67 -29.93 23.81
C LYS A 561 18.42 -28.63 24.57
N ARG A 562 19.02 -27.51 24.16
CA ARG A 562 18.90 -26.22 24.83
C ARG A 562 18.47 -25.15 23.83
N LEU A 563 17.65 -24.22 24.30
CA LEU A 563 17.19 -23.08 23.52
C LEU A 563 17.57 -21.79 24.24
N VAL A 564 18.09 -20.81 23.50
CA VAL A 564 18.18 -19.44 23.97
C VAL A 564 17.25 -18.53 23.17
N VAL A 565 16.43 -17.74 23.87
CA VAL A 565 15.61 -16.68 23.30
C VAL A 565 16.29 -15.35 23.58
N ILE A 566 16.66 -14.63 22.54
CA ILE A 566 17.44 -13.38 22.63
C ILE A 566 16.55 -12.18 22.34
N PHE A 567 16.55 -11.23 23.28
CA PHE A 567 15.85 -9.96 23.16
C PHE A 567 16.82 -8.79 22.99
N THR A 568 16.46 -7.85 22.12
CA THR A 568 17.31 -6.73 21.69
C THR A 568 17.20 -5.51 22.58
N ALA A 569 18.27 -4.69 22.59
CA ALA A 569 18.24 -3.38 23.25
C ALA A 569 17.58 -2.31 22.36
N ILE A 570 17.41 -1.11 22.89
CA ILE A 570 16.91 0.06 22.15
C ILE A 570 18.00 0.57 21.20
N HIS A 571 17.59 0.99 20.01
CA HIS A 571 18.43 1.61 18.98
C HIS A 571 17.73 2.87 18.45
N ASN A 572 18.31 3.52 17.43
CA ASN A 572 17.71 4.68 16.79
C ASN A 572 16.32 4.34 16.20
N PRO A 573 15.41 5.33 16.06
CA PRO A 573 14.13 5.12 15.40
C PRO A 573 14.29 4.43 14.04
N GLY A 574 13.50 3.39 13.79
CA GLY A 574 13.54 2.60 12.56
C GLY A 574 14.64 1.54 12.48
N ASP A 575 15.51 1.44 13.49
CA ASP A 575 16.56 0.43 13.57
C ASP A 575 16.24 -0.61 14.65
N PHE A 576 15.94 -1.85 14.23
CA PHE A 576 15.64 -2.96 15.13
C PHE A 576 16.79 -3.99 15.20
N THR A 577 18.04 -3.55 15.43
CA THR A 577 19.24 -4.42 15.45
C THR A 577 19.28 -5.48 16.57
N TYR A 578 19.74 -6.69 16.25
CA TYR A 578 20.17 -7.68 17.25
C TYR A 578 21.56 -7.42 17.80
N ASN A 579 21.57 -6.97 19.05
CA ASN A 579 22.78 -7.05 19.87
C ASN A 579 23.03 -8.53 20.21
N TYR A 580 24.29 -8.95 20.15
CA TYR A 580 24.76 -10.29 20.56
C TYR A 580 24.49 -11.47 19.63
N LYS A 581 23.89 -11.29 18.44
CA LYS A 581 23.71 -12.42 17.50
C LYS A 581 25.02 -13.18 17.24
N SER A 582 26.08 -12.46 16.88
CA SER A 582 27.43 -13.03 16.68
C SER A 582 28.03 -13.70 17.90
N THR A 583 27.61 -13.30 19.11
CA THR A 583 28.06 -13.90 20.37
C THR A 583 27.36 -15.23 20.63
N VAL A 584 26.08 -15.31 20.29
CA VAL A 584 25.23 -16.49 20.50
C VAL A 584 25.47 -17.53 19.41
N ASP A 585 25.60 -17.11 18.15
CA ASP A 585 25.96 -18.00 17.02
C ASP A 585 27.32 -18.71 17.23
N ASP A 586 28.17 -18.13 18.07
CA ASP A 586 29.48 -18.63 18.48
C ASP A 586 29.42 -19.73 19.55
N VAL A 587 28.22 -20.05 20.03
CA VAL A 587 27.91 -21.10 21.00
C VAL A 587 27.06 -22.15 20.30
N ASP A 588 27.39 -23.43 20.51
CA ASP A 588 26.60 -24.53 19.96
C ASP A 588 25.30 -24.73 20.76
N ILE A 589 24.30 -23.89 20.45
CA ILE A 589 22.97 -23.86 21.08
C ILE A 589 21.92 -23.50 20.04
N SER A 590 20.69 -24.00 20.19
CA SER A 590 19.58 -23.51 19.37
C SER A 590 19.19 -22.11 19.83
N ALA A 591 18.99 -21.17 18.90
CA ALA A 591 18.75 -19.76 19.18
C ALA A 591 17.51 -19.25 18.45
N LEU A 592 16.63 -18.58 19.18
CA LEU A 592 15.48 -17.85 18.67
C LEU A 592 15.72 -16.34 18.84
N TYR A 593 15.70 -15.63 17.72
CA TYR A 593 15.80 -14.18 17.64
C TYR A 593 14.45 -13.63 17.21
N ILE A 594 13.84 -12.78 18.04
CA ILE A 594 12.55 -12.16 17.75
C ILE A 594 12.79 -10.67 17.50
N LEU A 595 12.21 -10.14 16.43
CA LEU A 595 12.33 -8.72 16.12
C LEU A 595 11.26 -7.95 16.91
N ASP A 596 11.67 -6.90 17.62
CA ASP A 596 10.76 -5.95 18.27
C ASP A 596 10.62 -4.73 17.36
N ASP A 597 10.01 -4.94 16.20
CA ASP A 597 9.71 -3.92 15.19
C ASP A 597 8.33 -3.28 15.40
N PHE A 598 7.98 -3.09 16.67
CA PHE A 598 6.79 -2.37 17.11
C PHE A 598 7.09 -0.93 17.51
N GLY A 599 6.18 -0.01 17.17
CA GLY A 599 6.45 1.42 17.22
C GLY A 599 7.62 1.79 16.32
N ASP A 600 8.29 2.90 16.66
CA ASP A 600 9.50 3.35 15.96
C ASP A 600 10.79 2.84 16.63
N GLN A 601 10.76 2.40 17.90
CA GLN A 601 11.95 1.97 18.66
C GLN A 601 11.78 0.65 19.46
N GLY A 602 10.71 -0.10 19.21
CA GLY A 602 10.39 -1.34 19.93
C GLY A 602 9.51 -1.10 21.15
N ALA A 603 8.77 -2.13 21.54
CA ALA A 603 7.72 -2.07 22.57
C ALA A 603 8.02 -2.98 23.77
N TYR A 604 9.31 -3.22 24.06
CA TYR A 604 9.77 -4.15 25.09
C TYR A 604 9.20 -5.57 24.91
N TYR A 605 8.80 -5.93 23.68
CA TYR A 605 8.11 -7.19 23.37
C TYR A 605 6.81 -7.39 24.16
N HIS A 606 6.18 -6.29 24.62
CA HIS A 606 5.12 -6.37 25.62
C HIS A 606 3.76 -5.83 25.17
N SER A 607 3.67 -4.54 24.81
CA SER A 607 2.35 -3.91 24.64
C SER A 607 2.27 -2.77 23.63
N ASP A 608 1.08 -2.62 23.04
CA ASP A 608 0.64 -1.53 22.18
C ASP A 608 -0.61 -0.92 22.83
N HIS A 609 -0.54 0.33 23.29
CA HIS A 609 -1.59 1.03 24.05
C HIS A 609 -2.22 0.17 25.16
N ARG A 610 -1.38 -0.47 25.99
CA ARG A 610 -1.72 -1.42 27.07
C ARG A 610 -2.32 -2.76 26.62
N SER A 611 -2.62 -2.96 25.33
CA SER A 611 -2.92 -4.30 24.81
C SER A 611 -1.69 -5.19 24.95
N THR A 612 -1.87 -6.43 25.42
CA THR A 612 -0.79 -7.42 25.58
C THR A 612 -0.63 -8.34 24.37
N ASP A 613 -1.25 -8.04 23.23
CA ASP A 613 -1.19 -8.91 22.05
C ASP A 613 0.25 -9.15 21.57
N ILE A 614 1.15 -8.16 21.71
CA ILE A 614 2.60 -8.34 21.45
C ILE A 614 3.17 -9.41 22.38
N PHE A 615 2.96 -9.26 23.69
CA PHE A 615 3.41 -10.23 24.68
C PHE A 615 2.87 -11.63 24.39
N ASP A 616 1.57 -11.75 24.08
CA ASP A 616 0.91 -13.01 23.81
C ASP A 616 1.43 -13.68 22.53
N ALA A 617 1.70 -12.89 21.47
CA ALA A 617 2.34 -13.37 20.26
C ALA A 617 3.76 -13.89 20.52
N VAL A 618 4.55 -13.17 21.31
CA VAL A 618 5.93 -13.56 21.65
C VAL A 618 5.93 -14.86 22.47
N GLN A 619 5.05 -14.96 23.46
CA GLN A 619 4.87 -16.18 24.24
C GLN A 619 4.40 -17.36 23.38
N SER A 620 3.49 -17.13 22.45
CA SER A 620 2.99 -18.14 21.51
C SER A 620 4.12 -18.68 20.63
N LEU A 621 4.93 -17.80 20.05
CA LEU A 621 6.09 -18.15 19.24
C LEU A 621 7.11 -18.97 20.03
N ILE A 622 7.50 -18.51 21.23
CA ILE A 622 8.48 -19.24 22.05
C ILE A 622 7.95 -20.64 22.38
N LYS A 623 6.69 -20.76 22.80
CA LYS A 623 6.06 -22.05 23.11
C LYS A 623 5.99 -22.96 21.88
N GLN A 624 5.74 -22.41 20.70
CA GLN A 624 5.77 -23.17 19.45
C GLN A 624 7.17 -23.71 19.17
N VAL A 625 8.20 -22.86 19.20
CA VAL A 625 9.59 -23.28 18.94
C VAL A 625 10.07 -24.34 19.94
N VAL A 626 9.69 -24.20 21.23
CA VAL A 626 9.96 -25.21 22.27
C VAL A 626 9.33 -26.55 21.91
N ARG A 627 8.03 -26.57 21.57
CA ARG A 627 7.32 -27.80 21.18
C ARG A 627 7.89 -28.43 19.91
N ASP A 628 8.14 -27.64 18.88
CA ASP A 628 8.59 -28.10 17.56
C ASP A 628 9.99 -28.73 17.63
N ASN A 629 10.77 -28.39 18.66
CA ASN A 629 12.10 -28.96 18.91
C ASN A 629 12.12 -30.02 20.03
N GLY A 630 10.97 -30.40 20.60
CA GLY A 630 10.87 -31.41 21.65
C GLY A 630 11.58 -31.01 22.95
N LEU A 631 11.52 -29.73 23.31
CA LEU A 631 12.12 -29.16 24.51
C LEU A 631 11.06 -28.90 25.58
N ASP A 632 11.51 -28.77 26.84
CA ASP A 632 10.69 -28.25 27.93
C ASP A 632 11.06 -26.78 28.24
N THR A 633 10.20 -26.05 28.96
CA THR A 633 10.49 -24.66 29.36
C THR A 633 11.73 -24.58 30.27
N ALA A 634 12.01 -25.64 31.02
CA ALA A 634 13.22 -25.80 31.81
C ALA A 634 14.52 -25.88 30.96
N ASP A 635 14.44 -26.12 29.65
CA ASP A 635 15.58 -26.10 28.72
C ASP A 635 15.84 -24.73 28.10
N VAL A 636 14.96 -23.76 28.36
CA VAL A 636 14.99 -22.42 27.77
C VAL A 636 15.81 -21.46 28.63
N VAL A 637 16.65 -20.68 27.95
CA VAL A 637 17.30 -19.49 28.49
C VAL A 637 16.71 -18.25 27.84
N THR A 638 16.20 -17.30 28.61
CA THR A 638 15.91 -15.95 28.08
C THR A 638 17.08 -15.03 28.37
N ALA A 639 17.49 -14.21 27.40
CA ALA A 639 18.64 -13.33 27.61
C ALA A 639 18.57 -12.02 26.82
N GLY A 640 19.23 -10.99 27.38
CA GLY A 640 19.34 -9.67 26.77
C GLY A 640 19.95 -8.65 27.73
N SER A 641 20.18 -7.42 27.25
CA SER A 641 20.64 -6.30 28.09
C SER A 641 19.74 -5.09 27.96
N SER A 642 19.70 -4.22 28.98
CA SER A 642 18.84 -3.02 29.00
C SER A 642 17.37 -3.41 28.70
N LYS A 643 16.74 -2.87 27.65
CA LYS A 643 15.39 -3.28 27.19
C LYS A 643 15.28 -4.79 26.99
N GLY A 644 16.25 -5.39 26.32
CA GLY A 644 16.28 -6.83 26.09
C GLY A 644 16.45 -7.63 27.38
N GLY A 645 17.16 -7.07 28.36
CA GLY A 645 17.27 -7.66 29.70
C GLY A 645 15.92 -7.63 30.43
N THR A 646 15.18 -6.53 30.31
CA THR A 646 13.82 -6.40 30.84
C THR A 646 12.86 -7.39 30.18
N ALA A 647 12.87 -7.49 28.84
CA ALA A 647 12.05 -8.46 28.10
C ALA A 647 12.40 -9.91 28.47
N ALA A 648 13.70 -10.22 28.64
CA ALA A 648 14.14 -11.54 29.09
C ALA A 648 13.61 -11.90 30.48
N LEU A 649 13.52 -10.95 31.41
CA LEU A 649 12.89 -11.16 32.72
C LEU A 649 11.38 -11.43 32.55
N ILE A 650 10.67 -10.55 31.83
CA ILE A 650 9.22 -10.65 31.61
C ILE A 650 8.85 -12.02 31.02
N HIS A 651 9.44 -12.38 29.88
CA HIS A 651 9.11 -13.62 29.19
C HIS A 651 9.69 -14.86 29.88
N GLY A 652 10.83 -14.73 30.56
CA GLY A 652 11.44 -15.83 31.32
C GLY A 652 10.60 -16.22 32.54
N PHE A 653 10.01 -15.24 33.22
CA PHE A 653 9.09 -15.48 34.34
C PHE A 653 7.74 -16.01 33.88
N ALA A 654 7.20 -15.48 32.77
CA ALA A 654 5.92 -15.95 32.22
C ALA A 654 5.98 -17.37 31.63
N LEU A 655 7.13 -17.79 31.10
CA LEU A 655 7.34 -19.11 30.48
C LEU A 655 7.74 -20.23 31.47
N PRO A 656 7.91 -19.93 32.77
CA PRO A 656 8.94 -20.54 33.63
C PRO A 656 10.17 -21.10 32.89
N ALA A 657 11.00 -20.20 32.34
CA ALA A 657 12.25 -20.56 31.68
C ALA A 657 13.26 -21.12 32.69
N GLY A 658 14.02 -22.16 32.32
CA GLY A 658 15.05 -22.73 33.21
C GLY A 658 16.10 -21.72 33.67
N ARG A 659 16.41 -20.72 32.83
CA ARG A 659 17.35 -19.64 33.19
C ARG A 659 17.03 -18.31 32.52
N VAL A 660 17.36 -17.22 33.21
CA VAL A 660 17.33 -15.85 32.71
C VAL A 660 18.72 -15.24 32.88
N VAL A 661 19.34 -14.74 31.80
CA VAL A 661 20.69 -14.15 31.82
C VAL A 661 20.63 -12.72 31.29
N VAL A 662 20.78 -11.73 32.16
CA VAL A 662 20.50 -10.33 31.83
C VAL A 662 21.62 -9.37 32.21
N GLY A 663 21.79 -8.32 31.41
CA GLY A 663 22.74 -7.25 31.65
C GLY A 663 22.03 -5.91 31.89
N ALA A 664 22.23 -5.31 33.07
CA ALA A 664 21.69 -4.01 33.48
C ALA A 664 20.22 -3.75 33.00
N PRO A 665 19.24 -4.59 33.38
CA PRO A 665 17.85 -4.45 32.94
C PRO A 665 17.22 -3.14 33.43
N GLN A 666 16.26 -2.61 32.65
CA GLN A 666 15.46 -1.41 32.95
C GLN A 666 14.09 -1.85 33.50
N THR A 667 14.01 -2.13 34.80
CA THR A 667 12.82 -2.75 35.42
C THR A 667 11.69 -1.77 35.72
N ARG A 668 12.02 -0.49 35.85
CA ARG A 668 11.07 0.63 35.92
C ARG A 668 10.93 1.22 34.53
N ILE A 669 10.16 0.54 33.68
CA ILE A 669 10.06 0.84 32.24
C ILE A 669 9.55 2.26 32.04
N GLY A 670 8.41 2.62 32.63
CA GLY A 670 7.76 3.92 32.45
C GLY A 670 8.65 5.08 32.89
N THR A 671 9.22 5.00 34.09
CA THR A 671 10.13 6.02 34.61
C THR A 671 11.37 6.16 33.72
N PHE A 672 11.87 5.04 33.17
CA PHE A 672 13.01 5.08 32.26
C PHE A 672 12.64 5.69 30.91
N VAL A 673 11.54 5.29 30.27
CA VAL A 673 11.22 5.77 28.91
C VAL A 673 10.65 7.20 28.91
N ALA A 674 10.02 7.65 29.99
CA ALA A 674 9.48 9.02 30.12
C ALA A 674 10.52 10.13 29.87
N GLY A 675 11.80 9.87 30.11
CA GLY A 675 12.89 10.81 29.82
C GLY A 675 13.40 10.68 28.39
N PRO A 676 14.31 9.72 28.12
CA PRO A 676 14.98 9.54 26.83
C PRO A 676 14.11 9.06 25.66
N HIS A 677 12.95 8.42 25.90
CA HIS A 677 12.16 7.74 24.86
C HIS A 677 10.63 7.89 25.06
N PRO A 678 10.10 9.13 25.12
CA PRO A 678 8.66 9.36 25.36
C PRO A 678 7.77 8.73 24.28
N ASN A 679 8.28 8.55 23.07
CA ASN A 679 7.64 7.80 21.99
C ASN A 679 7.33 6.33 22.37
N ILE A 680 8.25 5.65 23.08
CA ILE A 680 8.03 4.28 23.55
C ILE A 680 6.97 4.27 24.67
N LEU A 681 7.00 5.26 25.57
CA LEU A 681 5.97 5.43 26.62
C LEU A 681 4.59 5.58 25.99
N LEU A 682 4.45 6.53 25.07
CA LEU A 682 3.21 6.80 24.35
C LEU A 682 2.72 5.55 23.61
N PHE A 683 3.59 4.87 22.85
CA PHE A 683 3.22 3.65 22.13
C PHE A 683 2.75 2.53 23.07
N MET A 684 3.51 2.25 24.13
CA MET A 684 3.22 1.12 25.01
C MET A 684 2.01 1.36 25.92
N ALA A 685 1.83 2.58 26.42
CA ALA A 685 0.82 2.91 27.43
C ALA A 685 -0.41 3.64 26.85
N GLY A 686 -0.31 4.20 25.64
CA GLY A 686 -1.33 5.04 25.01
C GLY A 686 -1.40 6.46 25.56
N GLY A 687 -0.47 6.84 26.43
CA GLY A 687 -0.39 8.15 27.08
C GLY A 687 0.95 8.36 27.78
N GLU A 688 1.17 9.58 28.28
CA GLU A 688 2.42 10.01 28.92
C GLU A 688 2.22 10.48 30.37
N GLY A 689 1.05 10.23 30.97
CA GLY A 689 0.70 10.66 32.31
C GLY A 689 1.36 9.83 33.42
N GLU A 690 1.21 10.28 34.68
CA GLU A 690 1.75 9.56 35.84
C GLU A 690 1.18 8.14 35.97
N GLU A 691 -0.09 7.93 35.63
CA GLU A 691 -0.71 6.61 35.62
C GLU A 691 -0.13 5.70 34.53
N ASP A 692 0.22 6.25 33.37
CA ASP A 692 0.86 5.53 32.26
C ASP A 692 2.27 5.06 32.67
N ILE A 693 3.04 5.97 33.27
CA ILE A 693 4.36 5.69 33.82
C ILE A 693 4.28 4.59 34.89
N ALA A 694 3.37 4.73 35.85
CA ALA A 694 3.18 3.74 36.91
C ALA A 694 2.72 2.37 36.38
N HIS A 695 1.87 2.37 35.34
CA HIS A 695 1.42 1.14 34.70
C HIS A 695 2.59 0.34 34.11
N LEU A 696 3.48 1.02 33.36
CA LEU A 696 4.66 0.40 32.76
C LEU A 696 5.71 0.01 33.81
N ASP A 697 5.93 0.83 34.84
CA ASP A 697 6.84 0.53 35.95
C ASP A 697 6.45 -0.70 36.76
N GLY A 698 5.17 -1.06 36.75
CA GLY A 698 4.66 -2.25 37.42
C GLY A 698 4.79 -3.53 36.60
N ILE A 699 5.15 -3.49 35.31
CA ILE A 699 5.16 -4.67 34.42
C ILE A 699 6.05 -5.78 34.99
N VAL A 700 7.33 -5.48 35.23
CA VAL A 700 8.30 -6.51 35.68
C VAL A 700 7.90 -7.08 37.04
N ASP A 701 7.45 -6.23 37.97
CA ASP A 701 7.01 -6.64 39.31
C ASP A 701 5.78 -7.56 39.27
N ARG A 702 4.89 -7.41 38.26
CA ARG A 702 3.74 -8.32 38.08
C ARG A 702 4.21 -9.73 37.70
N TYR A 703 5.18 -9.86 36.80
CA TYR A 703 5.71 -11.15 36.38
C TYR A 703 6.65 -11.77 37.43
N ALA A 704 7.49 -10.96 38.08
CA ALA A 704 8.41 -11.43 39.11
C ALA A 704 7.67 -12.07 40.31
N ARG A 705 6.53 -11.51 40.72
CA ARG A 705 5.66 -12.03 41.79
C ARG A 705 5.12 -13.44 41.55
N HIS A 706 5.01 -13.84 40.28
CA HIS A 706 4.48 -15.14 39.88
C HIS A 706 5.57 -16.07 39.32
N ALA A 707 6.84 -15.68 39.43
CA ALA A 707 7.96 -16.46 38.90
C ALA A 707 8.21 -17.71 39.76
N GLU A 708 8.34 -18.87 39.12
CA GLU A 708 8.68 -20.12 39.82
C GLU A 708 10.11 -20.11 40.37
N ASP A 709 10.34 -20.70 41.54
CA ASP A 709 11.68 -20.84 42.13
C ASP A 709 12.68 -21.61 41.25
N ALA A 710 12.19 -22.44 40.32
CA ALA A 710 13.01 -23.14 39.35
C ALA A 710 13.72 -22.21 38.34
N THR A 711 13.16 -21.03 38.06
CA THR A 711 13.72 -20.06 37.13
C THR A 711 14.93 -19.34 37.74
N ARG A 712 16.14 -19.73 37.31
CA ARG A 712 17.39 -19.14 37.81
C ARG A 712 17.70 -17.82 37.11
N VAL A 713 17.93 -16.76 37.86
CA VAL A 713 18.21 -15.42 37.31
C VAL A 713 19.66 -15.02 37.57
N SER A 714 20.40 -14.67 36.52
CA SER A 714 21.77 -14.16 36.55
C SER A 714 21.81 -12.75 36.00
N ILE A 715 22.24 -11.78 36.81
CA ILE A 715 22.27 -10.34 36.46
C ILE A 715 23.71 -9.85 36.47
N LEU A 716 24.17 -9.25 35.37
CA LEU A 716 25.42 -8.48 35.31
C LEU A 716 25.10 -6.99 35.35
N VAL A 717 25.76 -6.23 36.23
CA VAL A 717 25.64 -4.77 36.29
C VAL A 717 26.95 -4.14 36.76
N GLY A 718 27.19 -2.88 36.38
CA GLY A 718 28.36 -2.13 36.85
C GLY A 718 28.12 -1.43 38.18
N ALA A 719 29.15 -1.30 39.01
CA ALA A 719 29.08 -0.52 40.25
C ALA A 719 28.82 0.99 39.99
N ASN A 720 29.29 1.50 38.84
CA ASN A 720 29.08 2.88 38.40
C ASN A 720 27.88 3.02 37.44
N ASP A 721 27.10 1.95 37.26
CA ASP A 721 25.90 1.98 36.43
C ASP A 721 24.71 2.45 37.28
N HIS A 722 24.09 3.57 36.88
CA HIS A 722 22.86 4.07 37.49
C HIS A 722 21.69 3.07 37.50
N HIS A 723 21.72 2.03 36.65
CA HIS A 723 20.74 0.94 36.68
C HIS A 723 20.85 0.09 37.94
N LEU A 724 22.03 -0.02 38.56
CA LEU A 724 22.21 -0.78 39.80
C LEU A 724 21.25 -0.29 40.91
N PRO A 725 21.32 0.97 41.37
CA PRO A 725 20.43 1.45 42.43
C PRO A 725 18.98 1.67 41.98
N ARG A 726 18.72 1.95 40.69
CA ARG A 726 17.38 2.33 40.20
C ARG A 726 16.52 1.16 39.69
N HIS A 727 17.14 0.10 39.21
CA HIS A 727 16.44 -0.99 38.54
C HIS A 727 16.79 -2.36 39.13
N VAL A 728 18.08 -2.67 39.31
CA VAL A 728 18.52 -3.98 39.76
C VAL A 728 18.29 -4.18 41.24
N GLN A 729 18.71 -3.25 42.10
CA GLN A 729 18.55 -3.37 43.55
C GLN A 729 17.07 -3.48 43.95
N PRO A 730 16.14 -2.63 43.45
CA PRO A 730 14.72 -2.78 43.78
C PRO A 730 14.11 -4.12 43.36
N LEU A 731 14.52 -4.66 42.20
CA LEU A 731 14.08 -5.99 41.75
C LEU A 731 14.58 -7.09 42.70
N VAL A 732 15.87 -7.04 43.06
CA VAL A 732 16.50 -8.04 43.93
C VAL A 732 15.89 -7.99 45.33
N ASP A 733 15.67 -6.81 45.88
CA ASP A 733 15.06 -6.61 47.19
C ASP A 733 13.63 -7.19 47.22
N GLY A 734 12.82 -6.88 46.20
CA GLY A 734 11.46 -7.42 46.06
C GLY A 734 11.45 -8.95 45.94
N MET A 735 12.28 -9.50 45.06
CA MET A 735 12.35 -10.96 44.85
C MET A 735 12.90 -11.71 46.06
N SER A 736 13.80 -11.11 46.84
CA SER A 736 14.35 -11.74 48.04
C SER A 736 13.32 -11.88 49.18
N ILE A 737 12.22 -11.12 49.12
CA ILE A 737 11.09 -11.24 50.04
C ILE A 737 10.15 -12.36 49.60
N GLU A 738 9.96 -12.53 48.29
CA GLU A 738 8.90 -13.37 47.72
C GLU A 738 9.38 -14.77 47.27
N ARG A 739 10.67 -14.96 47.01
CA ARG A 739 11.23 -16.20 46.43
C ARG A 739 12.25 -16.87 47.35
N ALA A 740 12.34 -18.20 47.25
CA ALA A 740 13.32 -18.99 48.00
C ALA A 740 14.73 -18.88 47.39
N VAL A 741 14.83 -18.65 46.08
CA VAL A 741 16.11 -18.51 45.35
C VAL A 741 16.22 -17.09 44.80
N PRO A 742 17.03 -16.20 45.42
CA PRO A 742 17.19 -14.83 44.93
C PRO A 742 18.00 -14.79 43.63
N PRO A 743 17.86 -13.72 42.82
CA PRO A 743 18.71 -13.50 41.66
C PRO A 743 20.20 -13.46 42.03
N SER A 744 21.05 -14.10 41.23
CA SER A 744 22.49 -13.93 41.34
C SER A 744 22.91 -12.63 40.66
N VAL A 745 23.58 -11.74 41.40
CA VAL A 745 24.00 -10.43 40.88
C VAL A 745 25.52 -10.35 40.86
N THR A 746 26.10 -10.25 39.67
CA THR A 746 27.50 -9.95 39.45
C THR A 746 27.67 -8.45 39.26
N VAL A 747 28.19 -7.76 40.29
CA VAL A 747 28.52 -6.33 40.24
C VAL A 747 30.00 -6.17 39.89
N LEU A 748 30.31 -5.51 38.78
CA LEU A 748 31.69 -5.25 38.35
C LEU A 748 32.14 -3.83 38.69
N ALA A 749 33.36 -3.72 39.25
CA ALA A 749 34.02 -2.44 39.45
C ALA A 749 34.33 -1.75 38.11
N ASP A 750 34.30 -0.41 38.13
CA ASP A 750 34.67 0.45 37.00
C ASP A 750 33.89 0.22 35.70
N LEU A 751 32.71 -0.42 35.75
CA LEU A 751 31.85 -0.60 34.59
C LEU A 751 30.72 0.46 34.59
N SER A 752 30.68 1.28 33.55
CA SER A 752 29.59 2.24 33.31
C SER A 752 28.46 1.59 32.51
N HIS A 753 27.30 2.25 32.43
CA HIS A 753 26.20 1.77 31.58
C HIS A 753 26.61 1.69 30.10
N ALA A 754 27.36 2.69 29.60
CA ALA A 754 27.78 2.74 28.20
C ALA A 754 28.66 1.54 27.81
N ASP A 755 29.39 0.97 28.77
CA ASP A 755 30.31 -0.15 28.56
C ASP A 755 29.66 -1.53 28.78
N ILE A 756 28.41 -1.58 29.27
CA ILE A 756 27.76 -2.84 29.70
C ILE A 756 27.75 -3.87 28.57
N GLY A 757 27.41 -3.45 27.34
CA GLY A 757 27.31 -4.36 26.19
C GLY A 757 28.66 -5.01 25.82
N SER A 758 29.76 -4.29 26.03
CA SER A 758 31.11 -4.77 25.71
C SER A 758 31.57 -5.92 26.62
N VAL A 759 31.04 -5.97 27.85
CA VAL A 759 31.34 -7.01 28.85
C VAL A 759 30.24 -8.07 28.90
N PHE A 760 28.97 -7.66 28.76
CA PHE A 760 27.81 -8.56 28.79
C PHE A 760 27.89 -9.64 27.71
N ARG A 761 28.41 -9.35 26.52
CA ARG A 761 28.65 -10.39 25.49
C ARG A 761 29.50 -11.56 26.02
N PHE A 762 30.51 -11.29 26.84
CA PHE A 762 31.35 -12.33 27.42
C PHE A 762 30.63 -13.07 28.54
N PHE A 763 29.81 -12.37 29.32
CA PHE A 763 28.97 -12.96 30.36
C PHE A 763 27.90 -13.89 29.78
N LEU A 764 27.20 -13.43 28.76
CA LEU A 764 26.18 -14.18 28.03
C LEU A 764 26.80 -15.46 27.45
N ARG A 765 27.88 -15.32 26.66
CA ARG A 765 28.59 -16.47 26.10
C ARG A 765 28.99 -17.48 27.17
N ALA A 766 29.66 -17.01 28.23
CA ALA A 766 30.16 -17.88 29.29
C ALA A 766 29.04 -18.68 29.96
N ASN A 767 27.89 -18.05 30.21
CA ASN A 767 26.75 -18.70 30.85
C ASN A 767 25.98 -19.63 29.91
N LEU A 768 25.87 -19.31 28.62
CA LEU A 768 25.33 -20.24 27.62
C LEU A 768 26.23 -21.47 27.47
N GLU A 769 27.56 -21.29 27.47
CA GLU A 769 28.51 -22.41 27.44
C GLU A 769 28.40 -23.31 28.68
N GLN A 770 28.22 -22.74 29.88
CA GLN A 770 27.95 -23.52 31.09
C GLN A 770 26.63 -24.30 30.96
N TRP A 771 25.60 -23.67 30.40
CA TRP A 771 24.28 -24.25 30.25
C TRP A 771 24.27 -25.46 29.30
N VAL A 772 24.90 -25.32 28.14
CA VAL A 772 25.08 -26.42 27.17
C VAL A 772 25.92 -27.56 27.77
N ALA A 773 26.88 -27.23 28.65
CA ALA A 773 27.69 -28.22 29.35
C ALA A 773 27.01 -28.82 30.60
N GLU A 774 25.72 -28.51 30.85
CA GLU A 774 24.95 -28.97 32.02
C GLU A 774 25.62 -28.61 33.37
N SER A 775 26.41 -27.54 33.40
CA SER A 775 27.04 -27.04 34.61
C SER A 775 26.02 -26.24 35.45
N PRO A 776 25.85 -26.55 36.74
CA PRO A 776 24.96 -25.77 37.61
C PRO A 776 25.57 -24.42 38.03
N GLU A 777 26.84 -24.17 37.72
CA GLU A 777 27.58 -23.00 38.19
C GLU A 777 27.42 -21.81 37.23
N GLU A 778 27.33 -20.61 37.79
CA GLU A 778 27.37 -19.36 37.03
C GLU A 778 28.80 -19.01 36.65
N ALA A 779 29.01 -18.62 35.39
CA ALA A 779 30.30 -18.17 34.92
C ALA A 779 30.42 -16.64 35.00
N LEU A 780 31.57 -16.18 35.48
CA LEU A 780 31.95 -14.78 35.35
C LEU A 780 32.26 -14.44 33.88
N PRO A 781 32.11 -13.17 33.46
CA PRO A 781 32.51 -12.75 32.12
C PRO A 781 34.02 -12.98 31.94
N TYR A 782 34.41 -13.60 30.82
CA TYR A 782 35.82 -13.87 30.56
C TYR A 782 36.19 -13.75 29.07
N ILE A 783 37.46 -13.45 28.83
CA ILE A 783 38.09 -13.44 27.51
C ILE A 783 39.22 -14.46 27.54
N LEU A 784 39.18 -15.42 26.61
CA LEU A 784 40.20 -16.43 26.44
C LEU A 784 40.80 -16.31 25.04
N THR A 785 42.10 -16.08 24.96
CA THR A 785 42.85 -15.89 23.72
C THR A 785 44.10 -16.76 23.70
N ALA A 786 44.44 -17.32 22.54
CA ALA A 786 45.67 -18.05 22.30
C ALA A 786 46.58 -17.21 21.38
N ASP A 787 47.83 -17.04 21.79
CA ASP A 787 48.89 -16.44 20.97
C ASP A 787 49.72 -17.58 20.38
N GLN A 788 49.49 -17.86 19.09
CA GLN A 788 50.16 -18.94 18.37
C GLN A 788 51.67 -18.70 18.26
N SER A 789 52.09 -17.43 18.13
CA SER A 789 53.49 -17.08 17.94
C SER A 789 54.33 -17.30 19.19
N LYS A 790 53.73 -17.10 20.37
CA LYS A 790 54.38 -17.24 21.68
C LYS A 790 54.09 -18.56 22.36
N GLY A 791 53.23 -19.40 21.77
CA GLY A 791 52.77 -20.64 22.39
C GLY A 791 52.13 -20.37 23.76
N SER A 792 51.27 -19.34 23.85
CA SER A 792 50.70 -18.93 25.14
C SER A 792 49.19 -18.77 25.12
N ILE A 793 48.56 -18.99 26.28
CA ILE A 793 47.13 -18.78 26.48
C ILE A 793 46.95 -17.70 27.53
N ARG A 794 46.23 -16.65 27.16
CA ARG A 794 45.86 -15.55 28.04
C ARG A 794 44.37 -15.64 28.38
N ILE A 795 44.06 -15.54 29.66
CA ILE A 795 42.70 -15.40 30.17
C ILE A 795 42.57 -14.08 30.94
N LYS A 796 41.49 -13.34 30.66
CA LYS A 796 41.00 -12.23 31.49
C LYS A 796 39.63 -12.61 32.03
N VAL A 797 39.45 -12.57 33.35
CA VAL A 797 38.16 -12.79 34.03
C VAL A 797 37.75 -11.49 34.68
N TYR A 798 36.56 -11.00 34.37
CA TYR A 798 35.98 -9.84 35.02
C TYR A 798 35.33 -10.32 36.32
N ALA A 799 35.85 -9.90 37.46
CA ALA A 799 35.36 -10.33 38.77
C ALA A 799 34.93 -9.13 39.63
N PRO A 800 33.95 -9.33 40.54
CA PRO A 800 33.58 -8.32 41.52
C PRO A 800 34.76 -7.89 42.41
N ASP A 801 34.63 -6.73 43.03
CA ASP A 801 35.61 -6.26 44.02
C ASP A 801 35.73 -7.25 45.19
N GLY A 802 36.98 -7.47 45.62
CA GLY A 802 37.30 -8.41 46.71
C GLY A 802 37.40 -9.88 46.29
N ALA A 803 36.88 -10.27 45.11
CA ALA A 803 36.92 -11.65 44.64
C ALA A 803 38.35 -12.17 44.44
N GLN A 804 38.63 -13.37 44.96
CA GLN A 804 39.89 -14.08 44.76
C GLN A 804 39.70 -15.20 43.73
N LEU A 805 40.59 -15.26 42.74
CA LEU A 805 40.53 -16.21 41.63
C LEU A 805 41.72 -17.17 41.65
N ALA A 806 41.43 -18.46 41.47
CA ALA A 806 42.43 -19.49 41.19
C ALA A 806 42.17 -20.12 39.82
N TYR A 807 43.24 -20.53 39.13
CA TYR A 807 43.17 -20.98 37.75
C TYR A 807 43.85 -22.34 37.59
N ARG A 808 43.18 -23.27 36.91
CA ARG A 808 43.74 -24.58 36.54
C ARG A 808 43.66 -24.73 35.03
N LEU A 809 44.82 -24.75 34.36
CA LEU A 809 44.90 -24.98 32.92
C LEU A 809 44.92 -26.49 32.65
N PHE A 810 44.01 -26.93 31.80
CA PHE A 810 43.89 -28.31 31.36
C PHE A 810 44.35 -28.45 29.92
N LYS A 811 45.11 -29.50 29.62
CA LYS A 811 45.34 -30.03 28.27
C LYS A 811 44.65 -31.39 28.22
N ALA A 812 43.59 -31.53 27.42
CA ALA A 812 42.70 -32.69 27.54
C ALA A 812 42.26 -32.92 29.01
N SER A 813 42.45 -34.12 29.56
CA SER A 813 42.09 -34.44 30.95
C SER A 813 43.09 -33.92 32.00
N ASP A 814 44.30 -33.54 31.60
CA ASP A 814 45.41 -33.33 32.54
C ASP A 814 45.55 -31.87 32.96
N ILE A 815 45.71 -31.63 34.27
CA ILE A 815 46.06 -30.31 34.80
C ILE A 815 47.54 -30.08 34.59
N ILE A 816 47.90 -29.17 33.70
CA ILE A 816 49.30 -28.87 33.37
C ILE A 816 49.86 -27.66 34.12
N ARG A 817 49.01 -26.70 34.51
CA ARG A 817 49.41 -25.52 35.29
C ARG A 817 48.34 -25.14 36.32
N ARG A 818 48.80 -24.61 37.46
CA ARG A 818 47.94 -24.09 38.54
C ARG A 818 48.39 -22.68 38.91
N ARG A 819 47.42 -21.84 39.29
CA ARG A 819 47.62 -20.54 39.95
C ARG A 819 46.74 -20.53 41.19
N SER A 820 47.33 -20.22 42.33
CA SER A 820 46.62 -20.08 43.61
C SER A 820 45.70 -18.86 43.60
N TYR A 821 44.80 -18.80 44.60
CA TYR A 821 43.90 -17.68 44.79
C TYR A 821 44.66 -16.35 44.88
N SER A 822 44.22 -15.38 44.08
CA SER A 822 44.69 -14.00 44.11
C SER A 822 43.65 -13.07 43.50
N ALA A 823 43.75 -11.76 43.74
CA ALA A 823 42.95 -10.76 43.03
C ALA A 823 43.32 -10.60 41.53
N ARG A 824 44.21 -11.45 40.98
CA ARG A 824 44.62 -11.35 39.58
C ARG A 824 43.51 -11.80 38.65
N GLN A 825 42.94 -10.82 37.95
CA GLN A 825 41.94 -11.01 36.91
C GLN A 825 42.54 -11.37 35.54
N VAL A 826 43.85 -11.20 35.34
CA VAL A 826 44.55 -11.58 34.10
C VAL A 826 45.64 -12.59 34.41
N VAL A 827 45.63 -13.70 33.67
CA VAL A 827 46.65 -14.75 33.75
C VAL A 827 47.12 -15.11 32.35
N ILE A 828 48.44 -15.24 32.20
CA ILE A 828 49.08 -15.76 31.00
C ILE A 828 49.76 -17.09 31.37
N PHE A 829 49.55 -18.09 30.51
CA PHE A 829 50.21 -19.38 30.55
C PHE A 829 51.10 -19.48 29.32
N ASP A 830 52.41 -19.27 29.50
CA ASP A 830 53.42 -19.34 28.45
C ASP A 830 54.06 -20.73 28.36
N ASP A 831 54.90 -20.92 27.33
CA ASP A 831 55.66 -22.14 27.05
C ASP A 831 54.77 -23.39 26.91
N LEU A 832 53.64 -23.26 26.20
CA LEU A 832 52.71 -24.35 25.95
C LEU A 832 53.01 -25.02 24.61
N SER A 833 52.96 -26.36 24.61
CA SER A 833 53.03 -27.14 23.37
C SER A 833 51.72 -27.05 22.58
N PRO A 834 51.71 -27.29 21.26
CA PRO A 834 50.46 -27.40 20.50
C PRO A 834 49.46 -28.38 21.12
N GLY A 835 48.18 -28.03 21.06
CA GLY A 835 47.08 -28.84 21.57
C GLY A 835 45.83 -28.05 21.94
N LYS A 836 44.86 -28.76 22.53
CA LYS A 836 43.56 -28.23 22.93
C LYS A 836 43.52 -28.01 24.44
N TYR A 837 43.20 -26.79 24.84
CA TYR A 837 43.31 -26.31 26.22
C TYR A 837 42.01 -25.70 26.73
N ARG A 838 41.78 -25.75 28.04
CA ARG A 838 40.72 -25.00 28.72
C ARG A 838 41.16 -24.61 30.12
N VAL A 839 40.53 -23.60 30.70
CA VAL A 839 40.83 -23.15 32.05
C VAL A 839 39.61 -23.45 32.93
N ARG A 840 39.84 -24.06 34.10
CA ARG A 840 38.85 -24.06 35.19
C ARG A 840 39.22 -22.95 36.17
N ILE A 841 38.28 -22.04 36.38
CA ILE A 841 38.43 -20.89 37.27
C ILE A 841 37.66 -21.21 38.54
N PHE A 842 38.28 -20.95 39.68
CA PHE A 842 37.66 -21.03 40.99
C PHE A 842 37.58 -19.62 41.56
N ARG A 843 36.42 -19.23 42.07
CA ARG A 843 36.19 -17.95 42.74
C ARG A 843 35.91 -18.21 44.22
N THR A 844 36.40 -17.33 45.08
CA THR A 844 35.96 -17.20 46.48
C THR A 844 35.94 -15.73 46.86
N ASP A 845 35.04 -15.37 47.76
CA ASP A 845 34.94 -14.00 48.30
C ASP A 845 35.66 -13.88 49.67
N GLY A 846 36.57 -14.82 49.97
CA GLY A 846 37.43 -14.81 51.16
C GLY A 846 37.44 -16.12 51.96
N ASP A 847 36.43 -16.97 51.76
CA ASP A 847 36.34 -18.32 52.33
C ASP A 847 36.48 -19.41 51.25
N PRO A 848 37.63 -20.11 51.17
CA PRO A 848 37.85 -21.17 50.18
C PRO A 848 36.85 -22.34 50.27
N SER A 849 36.16 -22.52 51.40
CA SER A 849 35.15 -23.59 51.58
C SER A 849 33.85 -23.32 50.80
N GLN A 850 33.60 -22.07 50.43
CA GLN A 850 32.45 -21.63 49.61
C GLN A 850 32.82 -21.35 48.16
N ALA A 851 33.94 -21.89 47.68
CA ALA A 851 34.44 -21.57 46.34
C ALA A 851 33.55 -22.15 45.23
N THR A 852 33.07 -21.29 44.34
CA THR A 852 32.39 -21.67 43.10
C THR A 852 33.40 -21.85 41.97
N ALA A 853 33.04 -22.61 40.93
CA ALA A 853 33.95 -22.83 39.81
C ALA A 853 33.24 -23.01 38.47
N PHE A 854 33.73 -22.34 37.44
CA PHE A 854 33.28 -22.50 36.07
C PHE A 854 34.45 -22.91 35.17
N THR A 855 34.12 -23.52 34.02
CA THR A 855 35.13 -24.00 33.06
C THR A 855 34.95 -23.30 31.73
N THR A 856 36.03 -22.75 31.17
CA THR A 856 35.97 -22.12 29.85
C THR A 856 35.70 -23.14 28.74
N ARG A 857 35.30 -22.63 27.57
CA ARG A 857 35.43 -23.38 26.33
C ARG A 857 36.86 -23.87 26.08
N TRP A 858 36.96 -24.83 25.19
CA TRP A 858 38.24 -25.24 24.64
C TRP A 858 38.80 -24.18 23.68
N ILE A 859 40.11 -23.98 23.71
CA ILE A 859 40.87 -23.15 22.78
C ILE A 859 42.03 -23.97 22.21
N ASN A 860 42.31 -23.80 20.92
CA ASN A 860 43.39 -24.50 20.24
C ASN A 860 44.65 -23.61 20.19
N LEU A 861 45.78 -24.22 20.54
CA LEU A 861 47.12 -23.71 20.27
C LEU A 861 47.70 -24.61 19.17
N THR A 862 47.97 -24.03 18.01
CA THR A 862 48.40 -24.74 16.79
C THR A 862 49.90 -24.74 16.64
#